data_AF-Q9BLC9-F1
#
_entry.id   AF-Q9BLC9-F1
#
_cell.length_a   1.000
_cell.length_b   1.000
_cell.length_c   1.000
_cell.angle_alpha   90.00
_cell.angle_beta   90.00
_cell.angle_gamma   90.00
#
_symmetry.space_group_name_H-M   'P 1'
#
loop_
_entity.id
_entity.type
_entity.pdbx_description
1 polymer ?
#
loop_
_entity_poly.entity_id
_entity_poly.type
_entity_poly.pdbx_seq_one_letter_code
_entity_poly.pdbx_strand_id
1 'polypeptide(L)'
;MCAFLSFFVVFGFATTVSCRGDLVLSERAKQLPPVCASEIYCHGTFLHTIQMAGLFRDSKTFVDKKLKINPEEVLASFEVLMNSTDQNPSRDQLAAFINLHFEPEGSEFEEWDPIDWHSNPSFLDGIRDTNLKIWGNSLHEAWTWLGRKIRDDVRINPQLYSMMYLPNPFIIPGGRFRETYYWDSYWIIKGLLISGMHETVKGMLLNFLLMVDTIGLVPNGGRIYYEKRSQPPLLTPMVELYVNATGDIEFLKQNIHLLEKEMDFWLQERTVNVDGHRLIRYDVKVGGPRPESYKEDIEAIHHNPDLEAQLDFYMNIAAGAETGWDFSSRWYWNGDIQTNLSHVRTRDILPVDLNSFIAWDFDIMSRFEKQLGRDNASVVYSDLYSEWKTSINAILWDDEAGSWFDYDSAHRRWNTNFYVSNLTPLFVGCYDPKTVHHEDVATRVLDYLEKSNALKFPGGVPTSLMQTSQQWDFPNGWPPLQHMLVMGLDKTGDPRAKELAFDVAQRWVFNNYEAFTQSLPNAMFEKYDVTVVGLPGGGGEYDVQLGFGWTNGVVMDFLVKYGERLTSVRDAKQLIWSPSSVSVGVGAGATFLGAWIGLASTRFYRQLFKSDHKMGGIHGVAEAIQGLIACVGSLLVATAALFSEKDTTKRPTSGQTPQSSPIRRTKSLPGFLLFQRGSKGDEEHLLRNRAISEECSYSSIEE
;
A
#
# COMPACT_ATOMS: atom_id res chain seq x y z
N MET A 1 32.12 37.51 -60.84
CA MET A 1 32.96 37.42 -62.06
C MET A 1 34.02 36.36 -61.84
N CYS A 2 34.32 35.59 -62.89
CA CYS A 2 35.22 34.43 -63.00
C CYS A 2 34.65 33.06 -62.59
N ALA A 3 34.06 32.42 -63.61
CA ALA A 3 33.85 30.98 -63.73
C ALA A 3 35.11 30.30 -64.30
N PHE A 4 35.30 28.99 -64.06
CA PHE A 4 35.60 27.99 -65.10
C PHE A 4 35.48 26.55 -64.55
N LEU A 5 34.75 25.72 -65.29
CA LEU A 5 34.66 24.26 -65.16
C LEU A 5 35.97 23.58 -65.59
N SER A 6 36.26 22.36 -65.08
CA SER A 6 36.53 21.16 -65.90
C SER A 6 36.69 19.84 -65.10
N PHE A 7 35.77 18.91 -65.38
CA PHE A 7 35.84 17.44 -65.51
C PHE A 7 36.92 16.53 -64.84
N PHE A 8 36.40 15.58 -64.05
CA PHE A 8 36.66 14.13 -63.93
C PHE A 8 38.09 13.53 -64.00
N VAL A 9 38.48 12.83 -62.91
CA VAL A 9 38.95 11.43 -62.95
C VAL A 9 38.48 10.70 -61.68
N VAL A 10 37.74 9.60 -61.87
CA VAL A 10 37.36 8.63 -60.83
C VAL A 10 38.47 7.59 -60.74
N PHE A 11 39.05 7.39 -59.56
CA PHE A 11 39.68 6.12 -59.18
C PHE A 11 39.31 5.81 -57.74
N GLY A 12 38.53 4.75 -57.56
CA GLY A 12 38.14 4.24 -56.26
C GLY A 12 39.29 3.52 -55.57
N PHE A 13 39.50 3.85 -54.30
CA PHE A 13 40.11 2.96 -53.32
C PHE A 13 39.19 2.93 -52.11
N ALA A 14 38.53 1.78 -51.92
CA ALA A 14 37.76 1.48 -50.72
C ALA A 14 38.74 1.16 -49.59
N THR A 15 38.93 2.10 -48.66
CA THR A 15 39.50 1.81 -47.34
C THR A 15 38.33 1.58 -46.38
N THR A 16 38.14 0.33 -45.99
CA THR A 16 37.28 -0.05 -44.86
C THR A 16 37.86 0.55 -43.58
N VAL A 17 37.25 1.63 -43.10
CA VAL A 17 37.48 2.13 -41.75
C VAL A 17 36.65 1.26 -40.80
N SER A 18 37.35 0.44 -40.01
CA SER A 18 36.77 -0.21 -38.83
C SER A 18 36.45 0.89 -37.82
N CYS A 19 35.17 1.25 -37.69
CA CYS A 19 34.68 2.05 -36.58
C CYS A 19 34.64 1.17 -35.32
N ARG A 20 35.73 1.14 -34.55
CA ARG A 20 35.62 0.94 -33.10
C ARG A 20 35.16 2.27 -32.52
N GLY A 21 33.85 2.38 -32.30
CA GLY A 21 33.29 3.45 -31.50
C GLY A 21 33.50 3.11 -30.03
N ASP A 22 34.62 3.53 -29.46
CA ASP A 22 34.73 3.64 -28.01
C ASP A 22 33.77 4.77 -27.58
N LEU A 23 32.58 4.37 -27.12
CA LEU A 23 31.64 5.23 -26.43
C LEU A 23 32.38 5.86 -25.25
N VAL A 24 32.66 7.17 -25.35
CA VAL A 24 33.08 7.96 -24.19
C VAL A 24 31.86 8.05 -23.27
N LEU A 25 31.71 7.04 -22.41
CA LEU A 25 30.77 7.06 -21.29
C LEU A 25 30.99 8.38 -20.52
N SER A 26 29.90 9.06 -20.16
CA SER A 26 29.98 10.23 -19.29
C SER A 26 30.74 9.87 -18.02
N GLU A 27 31.41 10.85 -17.41
CA GLU A 27 32.18 10.63 -16.18
C GLU A 27 31.31 10.08 -15.04
N ARG A 28 29.99 10.36 -15.07
CA ARG A 28 28.95 9.87 -14.16
C ARG A 28 28.58 8.40 -14.40
N ALA A 29 28.47 7.97 -15.67
CA ALA A 29 28.19 6.58 -16.03
C ALA A 29 29.31 5.62 -15.59
N LYS A 30 30.56 6.10 -15.52
CA LYS A 30 31.70 5.33 -15.01
C LYS A 30 31.73 5.21 -13.47
N GLN A 31 30.88 5.95 -12.76
CA GLN A 31 30.87 6.03 -11.29
C GLN A 31 29.73 5.26 -10.63
N LEU A 32 28.68 4.88 -11.37
CA LEU A 32 27.54 4.19 -10.78
C LEU A 32 27.81 2.68 -10.64
N PRO A 33 27.60 2.09 -9.45
CA PRO A 33 27.79 0.66 -9.26
C PRO A 33 26.69 -0.14 -9.97
N PRO A 34 26.95 -1.42 -10.32
CA PRO A 34 25.88 -2.34 -10.67
C PRO A 34 24.93 -2.54 -9.49
N VAL A 35 23.73 -3.05 -9.77
CA VAL A 35 22.69 -3.30 -8.74
C VAL A 35 23.22 -4.22 -7.63
N CYS A 36 24.00 -5.23 -7.98
CA CYS A 36 24.81 -6.02 -7.06
C CYS A 36 26.02 -6.62 -7.81
N ALA A 37 26.88 -7.36 -7.12
CA ALA A 37 28.09 -7.92 -7.73
C ALA A 37 27.82 -9.05 -8.76
N SER A 38 26.70 -9.77 -8.66
CA SER A 38 26.42 -10.98 -9.46
C SER A 38 26.15 -10.69 -10.95
N GLU A 39 26.94 -11.29 -11.84
CA GLU A 39 26.72 -11.29 -13.30
C GLU A 39 25.59 -12.23 -13.76
N ILE A 40 25.11 -13.11 -12.88
CA ILE A 40 23.99 -14.00 -13.18
C ILE A 40 22.67 -13.36 -12.76
N TYR A 41 22.65 -12.75 -11.56
CA TYR A 41 21.42 -12.27 -10.94
C TYR A 41 21.22 -10.76 -11.02
N CYS A 42 22.25 -9.95 -11.32
CA CYS A 42 22.13 -8.48 -11.23
C CYS A 42 22.55 -7.68 -12.45
N HIS A 43 23.51 -8.15 -13.25
CA HIS A 43 24.02 -7.39 -14.40
C HIS A 43 24.69 -8.31 -15.42
N GLY A 44 25.25 -7.75 -16.50
CA GLY A 44 26.04 -8.50 -17.47
C GLY A 44 25.23 -9.14 -18.60
N THR A 45 25.97 -9.70 -19.58
CA THR A 45 25.39 -10.28 -20.80
C THR A 45 24.52 -11.49 -20.51
N PHE A 46 24.89 -12.32 -19.52
CA PHE A 46 24.11 -13.49 -19.14
C PHE A 46 22.68 -13.11 -18.75
N LEU A 47 22.52 -12.24 -17.76
CA LEU A 47 21.20 -11.80 -17.29
C LEU A 47 20.41 -11.14 -18.41
N HIS A 48 21.06 -10.27 -19.19
CA HIS A 48 20.43 -9.58 -20.32
C HIS A 48 19.85 -10.57 -21.34
N THR A 49 20.63 -11.54 -21.78
CA THR A 49 20.18 -12.55 -22.76
C THR A 49 19.02 -13.37 -22.24
N ILE A 50 19.06 -13.80 -20.96
CA ILE A 50 17.98 -14.60 -20.38
C ILE A 50 16.68 -13.79 -20.21
N GLN A 51 16.76 -12.58 -19.66
CA GLN A 51 15.57 -11.76 -19.42
C GLN A 51 14.92 -11.30 -20.73
N MET A 52 15.73 -10.82 -21.70
CA MET A 52 15.20 -10.35 -22.98
C MET A 52 14.65 -11.47 -23.87
N ALA A 53 15.04 -12.73 -23.62
CA ALA A 53 14.44 -13.88 -24.30
C ALA A 53 12.99 -14.18 -23.85
N GLY A 54 12.52 -13.56 -22.76
CA GLY A 54 11.14 -13.72 -22.26
C GLY A 54 10.79 -15.18 -21.98
N LEU A 55 11.71 -15.93 -21.37
CA LEU A 55 11.49 -17.35 -21.04
C LEU A 55 10.34 -17.54 -20.04
N PHE A 56 10.19 -16.58 -19.13
CA PHE A 56 9.16 -16.56 -18.10
C PHE A 56 8.24 -15.36 -18.31
N ARG A 57 6.99 -15.45 -17.82
CA ARG A 57 6.02 -14.34 -17.88
C ARG A 57 6.41 -13.18 -16.97
N ASP A 58 7.11 -13.47 -15.88
CA ASP A 58 7.55 -12.53 -14.86
C ASP A 58 9.08 -12.60 -14.73
N SER A 59 9.76 -11.47 -14.93
CA SER A 59 11.23 -11.34 -14.84
C SER A 59 11.80 -11.81 -13.49
N LYS A 60 11.04 -11.72 -12.40
CA LYS A 60 11.47 -12.19 -11.06
C LYS A 60 11.64 -13.71 -11.00
N THR A 61 10.92 -14.46 -11.83
CA THR A 61 10.97 -15.93 -11.86
C THR A 61 12.39 -16.43 -12.06
N PHE A 62 13.15 -15.82 -12.97
CA PHE A 62 14.52 -16.26 -13.27
C PHE A 62 15.48 -15.92 -12.13
N VAL A 63 15.45 -14.67 -11.65
CA VAL A 63 16.41 -14.19 -10.65
C VAL A 63 16.22 -14.83 -9.27
N ASP A 64 15.11 -15.54 -9.05
CA ASP A 64 14.85 -16.30 -7.82
C ASP A 64 15.29 -17.77 -7.88
N LYS A 65 15.73 -18.25 -9.05
CA LYS A 65 16.19 -19.65 -9.20
C LYS A 65 17.55 -19.86 -8.56
N LYS A 66 17.74 -21.05 -7.98
CA LYS A 66 19.02 -21.50 -7.43
C LYS A 66 19.90 -22.12 -8.52
N LEU A 67 21.20 -21.86 -8.50
CA LEU A 67 22.20 -22.55 -9.34
C LEU A 67 22.48 -23.98 -8.85
N LYS A 68 22.60 -24.93 -9.78
CA LYS A 68 22.99 -26.33 -9.49
C LYS A 68 24.50 -26.52 -9.34
N ILE A 69 25.30 -25.62 -9.92
CA ILE A 69 26.77 -25.65 -9.95
C ILE A 69 27.31 -24.23 -9.76
N ASN A 70 28.62 -24.08 -9.60
CA ASN A 70 29.23 -22.77 -9.32
C ASN A 70 28.96 -21.74 -10.44
N PRO A 71 28.80 -20.45 -10.09
CA PRO A 71 28.54 -19.38 -11.05
C PRO A 71 29.54 -19.34 -12.22
N GLU A 72 30.83 -19.54 -11.95
CA GLU A 72 31.89 -19.51 -12.96
C GLU A 72 31.72 -20.64 -13.99
N GLU A 73 31.27 -21.81 -13.55
CA GLU A 73 31.01 -22.96 -14.44
C GLU A 73 29.76 -22.73 -15.30
N VAL A 74 28.73 -22.07 -14.74
CA VAL A 74 27.53 -21.68 -15.50
C VAL A 74 27.88 -20.62 -16.54
N LEU A 75 28.64 -19.58 -16.18
CA LEU A 75 29.08 -18.55 -17.11
C LEU A 75 29.97 -19.12 -18.22
N ALA A 76 30.92 -20.01 -17.89
CA ALA A 76 31.73 -20.69 -18.90
C ALA A 76 30.89 -21.57 -19.85
N SER A 77 29.89 -22.29 -19.32
CA SER A 77 28.96 -23.08 -20.14
C SER A 77 28.10 -22.18 -21.04
N PHE A 78 27.72 -21.00 -20.55
CA PHE A 78 26.97 -20.01 -21.32
C PHE A 78 27.81 -19.40 -22.45
N GLU A 79 29.09 -19.10 -22.21
CA GLU A 79 30.00 -18.64 -23.26
C GLU A 79 30.13 -19.66 -24.40
N VAL A 80 30.18 -20.96 -24.07
CA VAL A 80 30.18 -22.04 -25.08
C VAL A 80 28.88 -22.02 -25.88
N LEU A 81 27.72 -21.87 -25.22
CA LEU A 81 26.43 -21.76 -25.89
C LEU A 81 26.42 -20.57 -26.86
N MET A 82 26.79 -19.37 -26.36
CA MET A 82 26.83 -18.14 -27.15
C MET A 82 27.76 -18.28 -28.37
N ASN A 83 28.95 -18.85 -28.19
CA ASN A 83 29.88 -19.07 -29.31
C ASN A 83 29.35 -20.08 -30.34
N SER A 84 28.61 -21.11 -29.90
CA SER A 84 28.03 -22.12 -30.79
C SER A 84 26.84 -21.62 -31.61
N THR A 85 26.24 -20.49 -31.22
CA THR A 85 25.03 -19.91 -31.83
C THR A 85 25.30 -18.54 -32.46
N ASP A 86 26.56 -18.19 -32.73
CA ASP A 86 26.97 -16.88 -33.24
C ASP A 86 26.38 -15.72 -32.40
N GLN A 87 26.42 -15.87 -31.08
CA GLN A 87 25.89 -14.93 -30.07
C GLN A 87 24.36 -14.74 -30.12
N ASN A 88 23.62 -15.64 -30.77
CA ASN A 88 22.17 -15.53 -30.93
C ASN A 88 21.45 -16.87 -30.66
N PRO A 89 21.51 -17.38 -29.42
CA PRO A 89 20.82 -18.62 -29.06
C PRO A 89 19.29 -18.49 -29.17
N SER A 90 18.63 -19.56 -29.60
CA SER A 90 17.16 -19.60 -29.65
C SER A 90 16.55 -19.67 -28.25
N ARG A 91 15.26 -19.31 -28.16
CA ARG A 91 14.50 -19.42 -26.91
C ARG A 91 14.54 -20.84 -26.32
N ASP A 92 14.45 -21.87 -27.17
CA ASP A 92 14.49 -23.28 -26.75
C ASP A 92 15.87 -23.68 -26.21
N GLN A 93 16.94 -23.18 -26.83
CA GLN A 93 18.31 -23.44 -26.36
C GLN A 93 18.54 -22.79 -24.99
N LEU A 94 18.06 -21.56 -24.78
CA LEU A 94 18.13 -20.88 -23.49
C LEU A 94 17.27 -21.58 -22.43
N ALA A 95 16.06 -22.03 -22.78
CA ALA A 95 15.22 -22.79 -21.86
C ALA A 95 15.88 -24.12 -21.44
N ALA A 96 16.48 -24.84 -22.39
CA ALA A 96 17.24 -26.05 -22.10
C ALA A 96 18.45 -25.76 -21.21
N PHE A 97 19.16 -24.65 -21.45
CA PHE A 97 20.28 -24.21 -20.63
C PHE A 97 19.85 -23.93 -19.18
N ILE A 98 18.76 -23.17 -18.98
CA ILE A 98 18.24 -22.89 -17.64
C ILE A 98 17.82 -24.18 -16.92
N ASN A 99 17.11 -25.08 -17.60
CA ASN A 99 16.69 -26.36 -17.01
C ASN A 99 17.89 -27.23 -16.61
N LEU A 100 19.00 -27.17 -17.34
CA LEU A 100 20.22 -27.90 -17.03
C LEU A 100 20.92 -27.35 -15.78
N HIS A 101 21.02 -26.03 -15.65
CA HIS A 101 21.90 -25.37 -14.66
C HIS A 101 21.19 -24.81 -13.43
N PHE A 102 19.85 -24.72 -13.41
CA PHE A 102 19.09 -24.12 -12.32
C PHE A 102 18.05 -25.08 -11.72
N GLU A 103 17.80 -24.94 -10.42
CA GLU A 103 16.65 -25.50 -9.71
C GLU A 103 15.46 -24.53 -9.76
N PRO A 104 14.22 -25.00 -9.54
CA PRO A 104 13.04 -24.12 -9.43
C PRO A 104 13.19 -23.09 -8.30
N GLU A 105 12.51 -21.96 -8.45
CA GLU A 105 12.38 -20.95 -7.41
C GLU A 105 11.68 -21.54 -6.16
N GLY A 106 12.13 -21.17 -4.96
CA GLY A 106 11.66 -21.74 -3.70
C GLY A 106 12.50 -22.90 -3.16
N SER A 107 13.50 -23.37 -3.90
CA SER A 107 14.44 -24.43 -3.47
C SER A 107 15.34 -24.02 -2.29
N GLU A 108 15.36 -22.71 -1.98
CA GLU A 108 16.05 -22.09 -0.85
C GLU A 108 15.36 -22.28 0.51
N PHE A 109 14.12 -22.77 0.55
CA PHE A 109 13.35 -22.94 1.80
C PHE A 109 13.27 -24.39 2.27
N GLU A 110 13.08 -24.54 3.57
CA GLU A 110 12.66 -25.77 4.22
C GLU A 110 11.34 -25.55 4.98
N GLU A 111 10.66 -26.65 5.29
CA GLU A 111 9.45 -26.62 6.12
C GLU A 111 9.77 -26.02 7.49
N TRP A 112 8.84 -25.21 7.98
CA TRP A 112 8.92 -24.62 9.31
C TRP A 112 7.55 -24.64 9.96
N ASP A 113 7.54 -25.10 11.21
CA ASP A 113 6.39 -25.04 12.10
C ASP A 113 6.68 -24.00 13.20
N PRO A 114 5.92 -22.89 13.28
CA PRO A 114 6.13 -21.87 14.29
C PRO A 114 5.87 -22.40 15.70
N ILE A 115 6.92 -22.43 16.53
CA ILE A 115 6.88 -22.99 17.90
C ILE A 115 5.94 -22.25 18.86
N ASP A 116 5.66 -20.98 18.58
CA ASP A 116 4.85 -20.08 19.39
C ASP A 116 3.45 -19.86 18.80
N TRP A 117 3.11 -20.55 17.71
CA TRP A 117 1.74 -20.57 17.19
C TRP A 117 0.85 -21.51 18.02
N HIS A 118 -0.42 -21.13 18.20
CA HIS A 118 -1.37 -21.93 18.95
C HIS A 118 -2.79 -21.83 18.36
N SER A 119 -3.58 -22.90 18.44
CA SER A 119 -4.90 -22.93 17.78
C SER A 119 -5.98 -22.01 18.39
N ASN A 120 -5.74 -21.40 19.55
CA ASN A 120 -6.76 -20.62 20.28
C ASN A 120 -6.24 -19.22 20.64
N PRO A 121 -6.14 -18.30 19.67
CA PRO A 121 -5.64 -16.95 19.94
C PRO A 121 -6.66 -16.09 20.70
N SER A 122 -6.19 -15.41 21.75
CA SER A 122 -7.04 -14.68 22.70
C SER A 122 -7.75 -13.47 22.10
N PHE A 123 -7.22 -12.89 21.02
CA PHE A 123 -7.79 -11.69 20.41
C PHE A 123 -9.21 -11.92 19.85
N LEU A 124 -9.56 -13.18 19.56
CA LEU A 124 -10.88 -13.56 19.05
C LEU A 124 -12.02 -13.34 20.07
N ASP A 125 -11.71 -13.19 21.34
CA ASP A 125 -12.72 -13.03 22.40
C ASP A 125 -13.38 -11.65 22.39
N GLY A 126 -12.69 -10.63 21.86
CA GLY A 126 -13.23 -9.28 21.69
C GLY A 126 -14.12 -9.09 20.46
N ILE A 127 -14.26 -10.12 19.61
CA ILE A 127 -15.01 -10.02 18.35
C ILE A 127 -16.44 -10.50 18.57
N ARG A 128 -17.41 -9.59 18.40
CA ARG A 128 -18.84 -9.87 18.62
C ARG A 128 -19.49 -10.62 17.45
N ASP A 129 -19.12 -10.27 16.22
CA ASP A 129 -19.67 -10.88 15.01
C ASP A 129 -19.08 -12.28 14.79
N THR A 130 -19.92 -13.30 14.76
CA THR A 130 -19.49 -14.71 14.65
C THR A 130 -18.74 -14.99 13.34
N ASN A 131 -19.13 -14.38 12.22
CA ASN A 131 -18.47 -14.62 10.95
C ASN A 131 -17.09 -13.96 10.93
N LEU A 132 -16.98 -12.75 11.45
CA LEU A 132 -15.68 -12.08 11.61
C LEU A 132 -14.77 -12.83 12.58
N LYS A 133 -15.33 -13.47 13.63
CA LYS A 133 -14.57 -14.30 14.56
C LYS A 133 -14.01 -15.56 13.87
N ILE A 134 -14.82 -16.25 13.06
CA ILE A 134 -14.38 -17.41 12.27
C ILE A 134 -13.28 -16.99 11.28
N TRP A 135 -13.51 -15.90 10.55
CA TRP A 135 -12.55 -15.37 9.60
C TRP A 135 -11.25 -14.93 10.27
N GLY A 136 -11.31 -14.26 11.42
CA GLY A 136 -10.15 -13.91 12.22
C GLY A 136 -9.29 -15.13 12.60
N ASN A 137 -9.92 -16.27 12.87
CA ASN A 137 -9.19 -17.52 13.08
C ASN A 137 -8.48 -18.02 11.81
N SER A 138 -9.12 -17.91 10.64
CA SER A 138 -8.47 -18.24 9.36
C SER A 138 -7.28 -17.32 9.06
N LEU A 139 -7.35 -16.04 9.43
CA LEU A 139 -6.20 -15.12 9.31
C LEU A 139 -5.05 -15.53 10.24
N HIS A 140 -5.36 -16.00 11.45
CA HIS A 140 -4.37 -16.53 12.38
C HIS A 140 -3.72 -17.84 11.89
N GLU A 141 -4.51 -18.74 11.29
CA GLU A 141 -4.01 -19.95 10.64
C GLU A 141 -3.07 -19.62 9.47
N ALA A 142 -3.27 -18.48 8.81
CA ALA A 142 -2.47 -18.11 7.64
C ALA A 142 -0.97 -17.93 7.94
N TRP A 143 -0.60 -17.61 9.17
CA TRP A 143 0.82 -17.50 9.57
C TRP A 143 1.59 -18.80 9.39
N THR A 144 0.92 -19.96 9.49
CA THR A 144 1.57 -21.28 9.36
C THR A 144 2.06 -21.56 7.94
N TRP A 145 1.33 -21.12 6.91
CA TRP A 145 1.71 -21.37 5.51
C TRP A 145 2.37 -20.17 4.82
N LEU A 146 2.27 -18.97 5.41
CA LEU A 146 3.12 -17.82 5.04
C LEU A 146 4.51 -17.88 5.68
N GLY A 147 4.73 -18.79 6.63
CA GLY A 147 6.03 -19.02 7.23
C GLY A 147 7.08 -19.57 6.28
N ARG A 148 8.30 -19.02 6.34
CA ARG A 148 9.45 -19.50 5.60
C ARG A 148 10.65 -19.64 6.53
N LYS A 149 11.44 -20.67 6.28
CA LYS A 149 12.75 -20.86 6.90
C LYS A 149 13.76 -21.14 5.81
N ILE A 150 14.85 -20.37 5.81
CA ILE A 150 15.91 -20.50 4.82
C ILE A 150 16.78 -21.70 5.18
N ARG A 151 17.10 -22.52 4.19
CA ARG A 151 18.01 -23.66 4.34
C ARG A 151 19.42 -23.17 4.66
N ASP A 152 20.11 -23.94 5.50
CA ASP A 152 21.53 -23.71 5.80
C ASP A 152 22.45 -23.75 4.56
N ASP A 153 21.99 -24.36 3.46
CA ASP A 153 22.70 -24.36 2.18
C ASP A 153 22.91 -22.93 1.63
N VAL A 154 21.99 -22.00 1.89
CA VAL A 154 22.15 -20.58 1.50
C VAL A 154 23.30 -19.93 2.29
N ARG A 155 23.52 -20.33 3.55
CA ARG A 155 24.66 -19.86 4.36
C ARG A 155 25.99 -20.46 3.89
N ILE A 156 25.98 -21.74 3.51
CA ILE A 156 27.18 -22.50 3.14
C ILE A 156 27.62 -22.15 1.72
N ASN A 157 26.68 -21.97 0.80
CA ASN A 157 26.90 -21.75 -0.63
C ASN A 157 26.17 -20.50 -1.14
N PRO A 158 26.39 -19.30 -0.55
CA PRO A 158 25.63 -18.09 -0.89
C PRO A 158 25.73 -17.69 -2.37
N GLN A 159 26.83 -18.03 -3.04
CA GLN A 159 27.04 -17.74 -4.46
C GLN A 159 26.06 -18.47 -5.40
N LEU A 160 25.39 -19.53 -4.92
CA LEU A 160 24.42 -20.29 -5.70
C LEU A 160 23.01 -19.67 -5.68
N TYR A 161 22.83 -18.60 -4.93
CA TYR A 161 21.52 -18.03 -4.63
C TYR A 161 21.50 -16.53 -4.85
N SER A 162 20.33 -16.01 -5.21
CA SER A 162 20.02 -14.60 -5.00
C SER A 162 19.48 -14.31 -3.59
N MET A 163 18.98 -15.33 -2.88
CA MET A 163 18.49 -15.23 -1.49
C MET A 163 19.63 -14.91 -0.54
N MET A 164 19.44 -13.91 0.31
CA MET A 164 20.33 -13.64 1.44
C MET A 164 20.02 -14.60 2.58
N TYR A 165 21.04 -15.21 3.19
CA TYR A 165 20.81 -16.04 4.36
C TYR A 165 20.37 -15.20 5.56
N LEU A 166 19.25 -15.58 6.16
CA LEU A 166 18.76 -15.06 7.43
C LEU A 166 18.58 -16.22 8.41
N PRO A 167 19.11 -16.11 9.65
CA PRO A 167 19.16 -17.25 10.58
C PRO A 167 17.81 -17.63 11.18
N ASN A 168 16.88 -16.68 11.31
CA ASN A 168 15.58 -16.94 11.90
C ASN A 168 14.50 -17.12 10.83
N PRO A 169 13.47 -17.95 11.08
CA PRO A 169 12.28 -17.98 10.23
C PRO A 169 11.58 -16.61 10.17
N PHE A 170 10.81 -16.39 9.12
CA PHE A 170 10.05 -15.16 8.90
C PHE A 170 8.74 -15.44 8.18
N ILE A 171 7.86 -14.44 8.18
CA ILE A 171 6.59 -14.45 7.46
C ILE A 171 6.74 -13.59 6.21
N ILE A 172 6.34 -14.13 5.05
CA ILE A 172 6.35 -13.40 3.77
C ILE A 172 5.06 -12.62 3.55
N PRO A 173 5.04 -11.67 2.60
CA PRO A 173 3.79 -11.08 2.13
C PRO A 173 2.88 -12.12 1.47
N GLY A 174 3.34 -12.86 0.46
CA GLY A 174 2.56 -13.92 -0.20
C GLY A 174 2.77 -14.00 -1.71
N GLY A 175 2.36 -15.11 -2.33
CA GLY A 175 2.46 -15.32 -3.78
C GLY A 175 3.91 -15.34 -4.29
N ARG A 176 4.23 -14.46 -5.25
CA ARG A 176 5.58 -14.28 -5.83
C ARG A 176 6.60 -13.70 -4.86
N PHE A 177 6.14 -13.06 -3.78
CA PHE A 177 6.99 -12.44 -2.76
C PHE A 177 7.38 -13.50 -1.75
N ARG A 178 8.54 -14.13 -1.96
CA ARG A 178 9.00 -15.30 -1.20
C ARG A 178 10.07 -14.95 -0.18
N GLU A 179 10.55 -13.72 -0.20
CA GLU A 179 11.53 -13.16 0.73
C GLU A 179 10.84 -12.28 1.78
N THR A 180 11.59 -11.92 2.83
CA THR A 180 11.15 -10.84 3.72
C THR A 180 11.06 -9.54 2.91
N TYR A 181 10.04 -8.73 3.18
CA TYR A 181 9.91 -7.36 2.68
C TYR A 181 9.86 -6.41 3.86
N TYR A 182 10.58 -5.29 3.77
CA TYR A 182 10.84 -4.45 4.92
C TYR A 182 9.57 -3.81 5.49
N TRP A 183 8.91 -2.92 4.75
CA TRP A 183 7.80 -2.17 5.33
C TRP A 183 6.54 -3.02 5.53
N ASP A 184 6.27 -4.02 4.68
CA ASP A 184 5.22 -5.03 4.84
C ASP A 184 5.27 -5.67 6.23
N SER A 185 6.49 -5.92 6.70
CA SER A 185 6.75 -6.60 7.96
C SER A 185 6.22 -5.83 9.17
N TYR A 186 5.99 -4.52 9.08
CA TYR A 186 5.43 -3.76 10.19
C TYR A 186 4.00 -4.21 10.53
N TRP A 187 3.17 -4.39 9.51
CA TRP A 187 1.80 -4.87 9.69
C TRP A 187 1.76 -6.38 9.97
N ILE A 188 2.66 -7.15 9.37
CA ILE A 188 2.82 -8.58 9.70
C ILE A 188 3.18 -8.76 11.18
N ILE A 189 4.22 -8.07 11.67
CA ILE A 189 4.64 -8.11 13.07
C ILE A 189 3.50 -7.71 14.00
N LYS A 190 2.74 -6.67 13.64
CA LYS A 190 1.55 -6.29 14.41
C LYS A 190 0.53 -7.44 14.51
N GLY A 191 0.22 -8.11 13.39
CA GLY A 191 -0.66 -9.28 13.36
C GLY A 191 -0.13 -10.49 14.14
N LEU A 192 1.18 -10.72 14.10
CA LEU A 192 1.86 -11.78 14.85
C LEU A 192 1.81 -11.54 16.36
N LEU A 193 2.04 -10.30 16.80
CA LEU A 193 1.91 -9.93 18.21
C LEU A 193 0.46 -10.08 18.71
N ILE A 194 -0.54 -9.70 17.90
CA ILE A 194 -1.96 -9.97 18.18
C ILE A 194 -2.24 -11.48 18.30
N SER A 195 -1.50 -12.28 17.53
CA SER A 195 -1.57 -13.74 17.53
C SER A 195 -0.77 -14.41 18.66
N GLY A 196 -0.07 -13.65 19.51
CA GLY A 196 0.77 -14.17 20.59
C GLY A 196 2.14 -14.73 20.14
N MET A 197 2.53 -14.52 18.89
CA MET A 197 3.74 -15.11 18.28
C MET A 197 5.00 -14.25 18.52
N HIS A 198 5.35 -14.08 19.79
CA HIS A 198 6.44 -13.17 20.21
C HIS A 198 7.84 -13.66 19.80
N GLU A 199 8.10 -14.98 19.80
CA GLU A 199 9.41 -15.54 19.43
C GLU A 199 9.65 -15.42 17.93
N THR A 200 8.60 -15.66 17.13
CA THR A 200 8.64 -15.42 15.68
C THR A 200 8.96 -13.95 15.38
N VAL A 201 8.30 -13.00 16.06
CA VAL A 201 8.57 -11.57 15.90
C VAL A 201 10.01 -11.21 16.28
N LYS A 202 10.51 -11.73 17.42
CA LYS A 202 11.90 -11.50 17.85
C LYS A 202 12.88 -11.99 16.78
N GLY A 203 12.65 -13.17 16.21
CA GLY A 203 13.45 -13.73 15.12
C GLY A 203 13.46 -12.85 13.87
N MET A 204 12.29 -12.36 13.44
CA MET A 204 12.19 -11.43 12.31
C MET A 204 12.96 -10.12 12.55
N LEU A 205 12.85 -9.54 13.75
CA LEU A 205 13.61 -8.35 14.12
C LEU A 205 15.12 -8.59 14.10
N LEU A 206 15.59 -9.72 14.63
CA LEU A 206 17.00 -10.09 14.59
C LEU A 206 17.51 -10.25 13.15
N ASN A 207 16.67 -10.73 12.23
CA ASN A 207 17.03 -10.79 10.81
C ASN A 207 17.21 -9.39 10.20
N PHE A 208 16.30 -8.45 10.49
CA PHE A 208 16.43 -7.06 10.02
C PHE A 208 17.67 -6.38 10.59
N LEU A 209 17.90 -6.56 11.89
CA LEU A 209 19.09 -6.04 12.58
C LEU A 209 20.39 -6.62 11.99
N LEU A 210 20.41 -7.92 11.63
CA LEU A 210 21.54 -8.53 10.94
C LEU A 210 21.80 -7.90 9.56
N MET A 211 20.74 -7.57 8.81
CA MET A 211 20.89 -6.89 7.52
C MET A 211 21.45 -5.47 7.71
N VAL A 212 21.02 -4.74 8.73
CA VAL A 212 21.63 -3.44 9.08
C VAL A 212 23.09 -3.59 9.49
N ASP A 213 23.43 -4.63 10.25
CA ASP A 213 24.81 -4.89 10.66
C ASP A 213 25.72 -5.19 9.45
N THR A 214 25.24 -6.01 8.52
CA THR A 214 26.05 -6.50 7.39
C THR A 214 26.03 -5.60 6.16
N ILE A 215 24.90 -4.94 5.87
CA ILE A 215 24.67 -4.14 4.65
C ILE A 215 24.66 -2.63 4.97
N GLY A 216 24.28 -2.24 6.18
CA GLY A 216 24.18 -0.83 6.61
C GLY A 216 22.78 -0.22 6.49
N LEU A 217 21.82 -0.96 5.95
CA LEU A 217 20.41 -0.61 5.82
C LEU A 217 19.57 -1.89 5.89
N VAL A 218 18.26 -1.77 6.09
CA VAL A 218 17.34 -2.86 5.76
C VAL A 218 17.00 -2.78 4.26
N PRO A 219 17.34 -3.80 3.45
CA PRO A 219 17.01 -3.80 2.03
C PRO A 219 15.51 -3.92 1.80
N ASN A 220 15.04 -3.52 0.61
CA ASN A 220 13.66 -3.71 0.18
C ASN A 220 13.14 -5.13 0.49
N GLY A 221 13.93 -6.14 0.14
CA GLY A 221 13.70 -7.51 0.59
C GLY A 221 14.98 -8.35 0.67
N GLY A 222 14.84 -9.60 1.12
CA GLY A 222 15.97 -10.52 1.42
C GLY A 222 16.72 -11.11 0.21
N ARG A 223 17.00 -10.32 -0.83
CA ARG A 223 17.68 -10.76 -2.06
C ARG A 223 18.82 -9.83 -2.43
N ILE A 224 19.91 -10.35 -2.98
CA ILE A 224 21.11 -9.58 -3.33
C ILE A 224 20.83 -8.43 -4.32
N TYR A 225 19.83 -8.57 -5.19
CA TYR A 225 19.42 -7.50 -6.11
C TYR A 225 18.65 -6.35 -5.43
N TYR A 226 18.39 -6.44 -4.13
CA TYR A 226 17.83 -5.38 -3.29
C TYR A 226 18.89 -4.60 -2.48
N GLU A 227 20.16 -5.03 -2.42
CA GLU A 227 21.20 -4.48 -1.53
C GLU A 227 21.41 -2.95 -1.58
N LYS A 228 21.06 -2.32 -2.70
CA LYS A 228 21.26 -0.87 -2.91
C LYS A 228 20.06 -0.01 -2.59
N ARG A 229 18.91 -0.60 -2.28
CA ARG A 229 17.67 0.14 -1.96
C ARG A 229 16.99 -0.42 -0.73
N SER A 230 16.51 0.51 0.10
CA SER A 230 15.72 0.18 1.27
C SER A 230 14.22 0.10 0.93
N GLN A 231 13.38 0.39 1.91
CA GLN A 231 11.94 0.60 1.81
C GLN A 231 11.54 1.63 2.90
N PRO A 232 10.27 2.05 3.04
CA PRO A 232 9.88 2.95 4.13
C PRO A 232 10.40 2.48 5.51
N PRO A 233 11.17 3.32 6.23
CA PRO A 233 11.90 2.89 7.42
C PRO A 233 10.95 2.66 8.58
N LEU A 234 10.75 1.39 8.94
CA LEU A 234 9.82 0.98 9.98
C LEU A 234 10.45 0.02 11.00
N LEU A 235 11.76 -0.24 10.95
CA LEU A 235 12.44 -1.14 11.90
C LEU A 235 12.31 -0.63 13.33
N THR A 236 12.56 0.65 13.57
CA THR A 236 12.44 1.27 14.89
C THR A 236 10.99 1.15 15.43
N PRO A 237 9.92 1.46 14.67
CA PRO A 237 8.55 1.14 15.03
C PRO A 237 8.26 -0.34 15.28
N MET A 238 8.85 -1.25 14.49
CA MET A 238 8.67 -2.69 14.73
C MET A 238 9.29 -3.13 16.06
N VAL A 239 10.48 -2.62 16.40
CA VAL A 239 11.11 -2.84 17.71
C VAL A 239 10.25 -2.25 18.83
N GLU A 240 9.64 -1.08 18.63
CA GLU A 240 8.69 -0.50 19.60
C GLU A 240 7.48 -1.40 19.84
N LEU A 241 6.87 -1.94 18.77
CA LEU A 241 5.77 -2.87 18.91
C LEU A 241 6.16 -4.09 19.77
N TYR A 242 7.32 -4.67 19.50
CA TYR A 242 7.82 -5.84 20.22
C TYR A 242 8.14 -5.53 21.69
N VAL A 243 8.87 -4.44 21.96
CA VAL A 243 9.24 -4.04 23.33
C VAL A 243 8.01 -3.70 24.14
N ASN A 244 7.01 -3.02 23.55
CA ASN A 244 5.76 -2.71 24.24
C ASN A 244 4.94 -3.97 24.55
N ALA A 245 4.94 -4.97 23.65
CA ALA A 245 4.21 -6.22 23.84
C ALA A 245 4.86 -7.16 24.87
N THR A 246 6.20 -7.16 24.96
CA THR A 246 6.96 -8.16 25.73
C THR A 246 7.65 -7.62 26.98
N GLY A 247 7.94 -6.32 27.01
CA GLY A 247 8.80 -5.70 28.03
C GLY A 247 10.27 -6.11 27.94
N ASP A 248 10.73 -6.67 26.81
CA ASP A 248 12.12 -7.14 26.62
C ASP A 248 13.10 -5.97 26.42
N ILE A 249 13.44 -5.30 27.53
CA ILE A 249 14.37 -4.16 27.54
C ILE A 249 15.81 -4.60 27.25
N GLU A 250 16.16 -5.85 27.55
CA GLU A 250 17.50 -6.38 27.28
C GLU A 250 17.71 -6.56 25.77
N PHE A 251 16.69 -7.03 25.03
CA PHE A 251 16.71 -7.01 23.56
C PHE A 251 16.95 -5.60 23.02
N LEU A 252 16.23 -4.60 23.52
CA LEU A 252 16.43 -3.21 23.10
C LEU A 252 17.87 -2.75 23.36
N LYS A 253 18.37 -2.98 24.58
CA LYS A 253 19.72 -2.58 25.00
C LYS A 253 20.82 -3.22 24.13
N GLN A 254 20.65 -4.49 23.75
CA GLN A 254 21.63 -5.21 22.93
C GLN A 254 21.67 -4.68 21.49
N ASN A 255 20.54 -4.17 20.98
CA ASN A 255 20.36 -3.89 19.56
C ASN A 255 20.21 -2.40 19.21
N ILE A 256 20.14 -1.49 20.20
CA ILE A 256 19.92 -0.05 19.98
C ILE A 256 20.92 0.56 18.98
N HIS A 257 22.19 0.16 19.03
CA HIS A 257 23.25 0.64 18.14
C HIS A 257 23.00 0.30 16.65
N LEU A 258 22.23 -0.74 16.34
CA LEU A 258 21.86 -1.07 14.98
C LEU A 258 20.70 -0.20 14.48
N LEU A 259 19.79 0.21 15.36
CA LEU A 259 18.78 1.23 15.02
C LEU A 259 19.45 2.59 14.75
N GLU A 260 20.43 2.98 15.58
CA GLU A 260 21.27 4.16 15.35
C GLU A 260 21.95 4.07 13.96
N LYS A 261 22.50 2.91 13.60
CA LYS A 261 23.17 2.68 12.33
C LYS A 261 22.26 2.83 11.11
N GLU A 262 21.02 2.33 11.17
CA GLU A 262 20.06 2.54 10.08
C GLU A 262 19.67 4.03 9.97
N MET A 263 19.50 4.72 11.09
CA MET A 263 19.22 6.16 11.08
C MET A 263 20.37 6.96 10.47
N ASP A 264 21.61 6.59 10.76
CA ASP A 264 22.80 7.19 10.13
C ASP A 264 22.76 7.02 8.62
N PHE A 265 22.36 5.86 8.09
CA PHE A 265 22.19 5.66 6.66
C PHE A 265 21.20 6.68 6.05
N TRP A 266 20.01 6.84 6.62
CA TRP A 266 19.02 7.80 6.11
C TRP A 266 19.52 9.25 6.21
N LEU A 267 20.13 9.61 7.34
CA LEU A 267 20.65 10.95 7.57
C LEU A 267 21.82 11.30 6.64
N GLN A 268 22.70 10.36 6.34
CA GLN A 268 23.91 10.60 5.55
C GLN A 268 23.67 10.44 4.04
N GLU A 269 22.89 9.43 3.64
CA GLU A 269 22.77 9.04 2.23
C GLU A 269 21.51 9.60 1.54
N ARG A 270 20.51 10.08 2.30
CA ARG A 270 19.18 10.44 1.77
C ARG A 270 18.70 11.84 2.14
N THR A 271 19.43 12.56 3.00
CA THR A 271 19.07 13.92 3.42
C THR A 271 19.42 14.96 2.35
N VAL A 272 18.50 15.90 2.13
CA VAL A 272 18.69 17.10 1.32
C VAL A 272 18.32 18.35 2.10
N ASN A 273 18.82 19.51 1.67
CA ASN A 273 18.46 20.80 2.24
C ASN A 273 17.65 21.60 1.22
N VAL A 274 16.46 22.04 1.62
CA VAL A 274 15.55 22.87 0.80
C VAL A 274 15.12 24.07 1.63
N ASP A 275 15.42 25.27 1.13
CA ASP A 275 15.07 26.54 1.76
C ASP A 275 15.47 26.66 3.24
N GLY A 276 16.59 26.03 3.63
CA GLY A 276 17.11 26.03 5.00
C GLY A 276 16.55 24.92 5.88
N HIS A 277 15.68 24.06 5.34
CA HIS A 277 15.09 22.92 6.03
C HIS A 277 15.69 21.60 5.55
N ARG A 278 15.95 20.68 6.48
CA ARG A 278 16.43 19.33 6.18
C ARG A 278 15.26 18.37 6.06
N LEU A 279 15.25 17.62 4.96
CA LEU A 279 14.24 16.60 4.65
C LEU A 279 14.93 15.41 3.98
N ILE A 280 14.24 14.28 3.94
CA ILE A 280 14.72 13.04 3.32
C ILE A 280 13.94 12.78 2.03
N ARG A 281 14.62 12.24 1.03
CA ARG A 281 14.04 11.72 -0.21
C ARG A 281 14.54 10.30 -0.49
N TYR A 282 13.79 9.54 -1.28
CA TYR A 282 14.30 8.28 -1.82
C TYR A 282 15.32 8.56 -2.93
N ASP A 283 16.48 7.92 -2.88
CA ASP A 283 17.61 8.19 -3.80
C ASP A 283 18.49 6.96 -3.96
N VAL A 284 18.16 6.13 -4.94
CA VAL A 284 18.88 4.88 -5.22
C VAL A 284 19.89 5.10 -6.35
N LYS A 285 21.17 4.90 -6.05
CA LYS A 285 22.28 5.07 -7.00
C LYS A 285 22.66 3.72 -7.62
N VAL A 286 22.12 3.43 -8.81
CA VAL A 286 22.38 2.20 -9.58
C VAL A 286 22.61 2.50 -11.06
N GLY A 287 23.43 1.68 -11.72
CA GLY A 287 23.81 1.87 -13.13
C GLY A 287 23.00 1.07 -14.15
N GLY A 288 21.91 0.41 -13.77
CA GLY A 288 21.18 -0.49 -14.67
C GLY A 288 19.75 -0.80 -14.22
N PRO A 289 18.98 -1.54 -15.04
CA PRO A 289 17.60 -1.91 -14.75
C PRO A 289 17.50 -2.82 -13.51
N ARG A 290 16.34 -2.84 -12.88
CA ARG A 290 16.03 -3.73 -11.77
C ARG A 290 16.05 -5.19 -12.24
N PRO A 291 16.83 -6.10 -11.63
CA PRO A 291 16.90 -7.47 -12.11
C PRO A 291 15.59 -8.24 -12.07
N GLU A 292 14.73 -7.94 -11.09
CA GLU A 292 13.41 -8.56 -10.92
C GLU A 292 12.32 -8.02 -11.87
N SER A 293 12.59 -6.90 -12.54
CA SER A 293 11.74 -6.26 -13.56
C SER A 293 12.58 -5.86 -14.79
N TYR A 294 13.56 -6.70 -15.16
CA TYR A 294 14.63 -6.30 -16.08
C TYR A 294 14.08 -5.95 -17.46
N LYS A 295 13.24 -6.83 -18.00
CA LYS A 295 12.65 -6.64 -19.33
C LYS A 295 11.70 -5.45 -19.32
N GLU A 296 10.89 -5.34 -18.27
CA GLU A 296 9.91 -4.27 -18.07
C GLU A 296 10.60 -2.90 -18.03
N ASP A 297 11.70 -2.75 -17.28
CA ASP A 297 12.48 -1.51 -17.21
C ASP A 297 13.12 -1.16 -18.56
N ILE A 298 13.62 -2.15 -19.30
CA ILE A 298 14.21 -1.95 -20.63
C ILE A 298 13.15 -1.56 -21.67
N GLU A 299 11.94 -2.10 -21.59
CA GLU A 299 10.84 -1.77 -22.51
C GLU A 299 10.14 -0.46 -22.12
N ALA A 300 10.16 -0.07 -20.85
CA ALA A 300 9.50 1.13 -20.34
C ALA A 300 10.23 2.44 -20.68
N ILE A 301 11.55 2.40 -20.89
CA ILE A 301 12.32 3.60 -21.23
C ILE A 301 11.99 4.10 -22.65
N HIS A 302 12.05 5.42 -22.88
CA HIS A 302 11.87 6.01 -24.21
C HIS A 302 12.79 5.36 -25.27
N HIS A 303 12.31 5.25 -26.50
CA HIS A 303 13.11 4.72 -27.61
C HIS A 303 14.32 5.63 -27.90
N ASN A 304 15.52 5.05 -27.85
CA ASN A 304 16.81 5.71 -28.07
C ASN A 304 17.10 6.88 -27.11
N PRO A 305 17.07 6.67 -25.79
CA PRO A 305 17.50 7.68 -24.84
C PRO A 305 19.02 7.85 -24.95
N ASP A 306 19.52 9.04 -24.66
CA ASP A 306 20.95 9.16 -24.37
C ASP A 306 21.28 8.46 -23.03
N LEU A 307 22.56 8.20 -22.80
CA LEU A 307 23.03 7.45 -21.64
C LEU A 307 22.67 8.12 -20.31
N GLU A 308 22.67 9.46 -20.24
CA GLU A 308 22.32 10.16 -19.00
C GLU A 308 20.83 10.02 -18.68
N ALA A 309 19.97 10.22 -19.68
CA ALA A 309 18.53 9.98 -19.55
C ALA A 309 18.22 8.53 -19.16
N GLN A 310 19.00 7.58 -19.68
CA GLN A 310 18.89 6.18 -19.31
C GLN A 310 19.25 5.90 -17.85
N LEU A 311 20.37 6.42 -17.39
CA LEU A 311 20.80 6.23 -16.00
C LEU A 311 19.86 6.93 -15.02
N ASP A 312 19.41 8.16 -15.34
CA ASP A 312 18.44 8.86 -14.50
C ASP A 312 17.10 8.13 -14.46
N PHE A 313 16.65 7.51 -15.56
CA PHE A 313 15.46 6.64 -15.54
C PHE A 313 15.63 5.45 -14.58
N TYR A 314 16.72 4.68 -14.70
CA TYR A 314 16.95 3.52 -13.83
C TYR A 314 17.04 3.89 -12.35
N MET A 315 17.72 4.99 -12.01
CA MET A 315 17.79 5.47 -10.63
C MET A 315 16.40 5.89 -10.12
N ASN A 316 15.57 6.56 -10.93
CA ASN A 316 14.23 6.96 -10.52
C ASN A 316 13.27 5.76 -10.37
N ILE A 317 13.38 4.76 -11.23
CA ILE A 317 12.62 3.51 -11.12
C ILE A 317 13.02 2.72 -9.87
N ALA A 318 14.32 2.59 -9.61
CA ALA A 318 14.82 1.92 -8.42
C ALA A 318 14.41 2.67 -7.13
N ALA A 319 14.44 4.01 -7.14
CA ALA A 319 13.90 4.83 -6.06
C ALA A 319 12.38 4.69 -5.93
N GLY A 320 11.65 4.57 -7.05
CA GLY A 320 10.22 4.25 -7.07
C GLY A 320 9.90 2.98 -6.28
N ALA A 321 10.70 1.92 -6.48
CA ALA A 321 10.61 0.69 -5.69
C ALA A 321 11.05 0.87 -4.21
N GLU A 322 12.04 1.72 -3.93
CA GLU A 322 12.44 2.10 -2.55
C GLU A 322 11.28 2.78 -1.79
N THR A 323 10.34 3.41 -2.49
CA THR A 323 9.19 4.06 -1.84
C THR A 323 8.14 3.07 -1.33
N GLY A 324 8.16 1.82 -1.82
CA GLY A 324 7.07 0.86 -1.69
C GLY A 324 5.87 1.12 -2.63
N TRP A 325 5.89 2.21 -3.39
CA TRP A 325 4.83 2.63 -4.32
C TRP A 325 5.26 2.52 -5.79
N ASP A 326 5.67 1.34 -6.24
CA ASP A 326 6.09 1.03 -7.62
C ASP A 326 4.94 0.45 -8.46
N PHE A 327 4.20 1.21 -9.26
CA PHE A 327 4.32 2.65 -9.47
C PHE A 327 3.01 3.39 -9.19
N SER A 328 3.13 4.71 -9.19
CA SER A 328 2.06 5.67 -8.93
C SER A 328 2.29 6.93 -9.75
N SER A 329 1.20 7.57 -10.16
CA SER A 329 1.16 8.95 -10.65
C SER A 329 1.80 9.96 -9.70
N ARG A 330 1.90 9.61 -8.40
CA ARG A 330 2.56 10.40 -7.36
C ARG A 330 3.99 10.79 -7.74
N TRP A 331 4.67 9.91 -8.49
CA TRP A 331 6.07 10.08 -8.89
C TRP A 331 6.27 10.67 -10.28
N TYR A 332 5.17 11.04 -10.96
CA TYR A 332 5.22 11.53 -12.34
C TYR A 332 5.18 13.05 -12.39
N TRP A 333 5.89 13.60 -13.38
CA TRP A 333 5.83 15.02 -13.69
C TRP A 333 4.97 15.28 -14.93
N ASN A 334 4.15 16.34 -14.84
CA ASN A 334 2.98 16.70 -15.66
C ASN A 334 1.74 15.90 -15.28
N GLY A 335 0.78 16.56 -14.63
CA GLY A 335 -0.54 16.02 -14.26
C GLY A 335 -1.45 15.69 -15.45
N ASP A 336 -0.87 15.21 -16.54
CA ASP A 336 -1.60 14.55 -17.60
C ASP A 336 -1.74 13.07 -17.23
N ILE A 337 -2.98 12.59 -17.28
CA ILE A 337 -3.35 11.19 -17.03
C ILE A 337 -2.68 10.24 -18.05
N GLN A 338 -2.13 10.80 -19.13
CA GLN A 338 -1.36 10.10 -20.17
C GLN A 338 0.13 9.88 -19.84
N THR A 339 0.61 10.25 -18.65
CA THR A 339 2.01 10.03 -18.27
C THR A 339 2.31 8.54 -18.10
N ASN A 340 3.32 8.06 -18.83
CA ASN A 340 3.83 6.70 -18.77
C ASN A 340 5.06 6.62 -17.83
N LEU A 341 5.46 5.40 -17.52
CA LEU A 341 6.51 5.11 -16.54
C LEU A 341 7.86 5.77 -16.87
N SER A 342 8.14 6.07 -18.14
CA SER A 342 9.36 6.79 -18.58
C SER A 342 9.48 8.22 -18.04
N HIS A 343 8.41 8.80 -17.48
CA HIS A 343 8.43 10.14 -16.88
C HIS A 343 8.60 10.13 -15.36
N VAL A 344 8.94 8.98 -14.76
CA VAL A 344 9.16 8.86 -13.31
C VAL A 344 10.31 9.76 -12.84
N ARG A 345 10.07 10.50 -11.75
CA ARG A 345 11.02 11.45 -11.13
C ARG A 345 11.02 11.37 -9.62
N THR A 346 10.93 10.16 -9.08
CA THR A 346 10.87 9.89 -7.64
C THR A 346 11.97 10.61 -6.84
N ARG A 347 13.18 10.72 -7.40
CA ARG A 347 14.34 11.31 -6.72
C ARG A 347 14.29 12.82 -6.58
N ASP A 348 13.37 13.49 -7.26
CA ASP A 348 13.17 14.94 -7.14
C ASP A 348 12.14 15.29 -6.06
N ILE A 349 11.40 14.30 -5.56
CA ILE A 349 10.25 14.47 -4.69
C ILE A 349 10.66 14.27 -3.24
N LEU A 350 10.21 15.16 -2.35
CA LEU A 350 10.28 15.04 -0.91
C LEU A 350 8.96 14.46 -0.40
N PRO A 351 8.91 13.17 -0.04
CA PRO A 351 7.65 12.52 0.29
C PRO A 351 7.20 12.84 1.72
N VAL A 352 5.91 13.12 1.90
CA VAL A 352 5.28 13.37 3.21
C VAL A 352 5.42 12.16 4.12
N ASP A 353 5.12 10.97 3.62
CA ASP A 353 5.19 9.73 4.37
C ASP A 353 6.60 9.40 4.84
N LEU A 354 7.60 9.47 3.96
CA LEU A 354 9.00 9.23 4.33
C LEU A 354 9.46 10.15 5.47
N ASN A 355 9.23 11.45 5.33
CA ASN A 355 9.64 12.41 6.37
C ASN A 355 8.85 12.22 7.67
N SER A 356 7.59 11.76 7.58
CA SER A 356 6.79 11.39 8.74
C SER A 356 7.36 10.17 9.47
N PHE A 357 7.76 9.12 8.74
CA PHE A 357 8.37 7.92 9.33
C PHE A 357 9.72 8.24 9.99
N ILE A 358 10.56 9.05 9.35
CA ILE A 358 11.84 9.48 9.93
C ILE A 358 11.64 10.29 11.22
N ALA A 359 10.66 11.21 11.23
CA ALA A 359 10.33 11.92 12.45
C ALA A 359 9.82 10.97 13.55
N TRP A 360 9.02 9.96 13.18
CA TRP A 360 8.55 8.95 14.11
C TRP A 360 9.71 8.14 14.72
N ASP A 361 10.68 7.75 13.89
CA ASP A 361 11.88 7.06 14.35
C ASP A 361 12.67 7.90 15.35
N PHE A 362 12.82 9.21 15.12
CA PHE A 362 13.48 10.11 16.08
C PHE A 362 12.73 10.19 17.42
N ASP A 363 11.39 10.26 17.41
CA ASP A 363 10.61 10.24 18.65
C ASP A 363 10.80 8.93 19.42
N ILE A 364 10.72 7.78 18.72
CA ILE A 364 10.90 6.47 19.33
C ILE A 364 12.33 6.32 19.87
N MET A 365 13.34 6.68 19.09
CA MET A 365 14.75 6.62 19.51
C MET A 365 15.00 7.50 20.74
N SER A 366 14.44 8.70 20.79
CA SER A 366 14.53 9.56 21.97
C SER A 366 14.01 8.86 23.23
N ARG A 367 12.88 8.16 23.14
CA ARG A 367 12.29 7.41 24.25
C ARG A 367 13.07 6.15 24.60
N PHE A 368 13.57 5.41 23.62
CA PHE A 368 14.42 4.23 23.85
C PHE A 368 15.72 4.60 24.54
N GLU A 369 16.43 5.63 24.05
CA GLU A 369 17.66 6.11 24.69
C GLU A 369 17.41 6.56 26.13
N LYS A 370 16.28 7.24 26.37
CA LYS A 370 15.87 7.64 27.72
C LYS A 370 15.64 6.42 28.62
N GLN A 371 14.93 5.41 28.12
CA GLN A 371 14.63 4.17 28.83
C GLN A 371 15.90 3.39 29.19
N LEU A 372 16.94 3.46 28.35
CA LEU A 372 18.25 2.87 28.59
C LEU A 372 19.18 3.72 29.47
N GLY A 373 18.74 4.90 29.92
CA GLY A 373 19.55 5.82 30.74
C GLY A 373 20.62 6.58 29.95
N ARG A 374 20.52 6.64 28.62
CA ARG A 374 21.42 7.37 27.71
C ARG A 374 20.88 8.77 27.44
N ASP A 375 20.79 9.59 28.49
CA ASP A 375 20.13 10.91 28.46
C ASP A 375 20.64 11.85 27.35
N ASN A 376 21.96 11.88 27.09
CA ASN A 376 22.52 12.73 26.04
C ASN A 376 22.05 12.31 24.64
N ALA A 377 21.99 11.00 24.36
CA ALA A 377 21.50 10.49 23.08
C ALA A 377 19.99 10.75 22.91
N SER A 378 19.23 10.60 24.00
CA SER A 378 17.81 10.96 24.04
C SER A 378 17.57 12.43 23.64
N VAL A 379 18.38 13.37 24.18
CA VAL A 379 18.28 14.79 23.81
C VAL A 379 18.59 15.00 22.32
N VAL A 380 19.62 14.34 21.77
CA VAL A 380 19.95 14.45 20.34
C VAL A 380 18.78 14.04 19.46
N TYR A 381 18.14 12.90 19.73
CA TYR A 381 16.98 12.46 18.96
C TYR A 381 15.75 13.33 19.19
N SER A 382 15.55 13.87 20.39
CA SER A 382 14.50 14.86 20.67
C SER A 382 14.67 16.16 19.87
N ASP A 383 15.91 16.62 19.71
CA ASP A 383 16.24 17.81 18.91
C ASP A 383 16.03 17.53 17.41
N LEU A 384 16.45 16.35 16.92
CA LEU A 384 16.20 15.91 15.55
C LEU A 384 14.70 15.80 15.24
N TYR A 385 13.91 15.23 16.15
CA TYR A 385 12.45 15.18 16.02
C TYR A 385 11.85 16.58 15.89
N SER A 386 12.29 17.53 16.72
CA SER A 386 11.82 18.92 16.70
C SER A 386 12.21 19.65 15.41
N GLU A 387 13.43 19.44 14.92
CA GLU A 387 13.92 19.95 13.64
C GLU A 387 13.10 19.40 12.47
N TRP A 388 12.85 18.09 12.45
CA TRP A 388 12.09 17.44 11.37
C TRP A 388 10.64 17.88 11.36
N LYS A 389 10.00 17.92 12.53
CA LYS A 389 8.62 18.42 12.68
C LYS A 389 8.50 19.85 12.13
N THR A 390 9.45 20.71 12.46
CA THR A 390 9.50 22.09 11.94
C THR A 390 9.65 22.10 10.42
N SER A 391 10.51 21.24 9.86
CA SER A 391 10.74 21.14 8.41
C SER A 391 9.53 20.61 7.65
N ILE A 392 8.84 19.59 8.18
CA ILE A 392 7.58 19.07 7.63
C ILE A 392 6.52 20.17 7.63
N ASN A 393 6.36 20.91 8.73
CA ASN A 393 5.39 21.99 8.81
C ASN A 393 5.74 23.18 7.89
N ALA A 394 7.03 23.47 7.68
CA ALA A 394 7.46 24.59 6.84
C ALA A 394 7.35 24.29 5.34
N ILE A 395 7.66 23.06 4.92
CA ILE A 395 7.78 22.72 3.50
C ILE A 395 6.58 21.91 3.00
N LEU A 396 6.00 21.03 3.82
CA LEU A 396 5.03 20.04 3.34
C LEU A 396 3.59 20.35 3.76
N TRP A 397 3.35 21.20 4.76
CA TRP A 397 2.01 21.58 5.19
C TRP A 397 1.46 22.74 4.36
N ASP A 398 0.21 22.59 3.89
CA ASP A 398 -0.56 23.67 3.30
C ASP A 398 -1.74 24.03 4.21
N ASP A 399 -1.70 25.24 4.76
CA ASP A 399 -2.69 25.69 5.74
C ASP A 399 -4.07 25.90 5.12
N GLU A 400 -4.14 26.38 3.87
CA GLU A 400 -5.41 26.66 3.16
C GLU A 400 -6.16 25.36 2.81
N ALA A 401 -5.43 24.38 2.31
CA ALA A 401 -5.94 23.05 2.01
C ALA A 401 -6.24 22.25 3.28
N GLY A 402 -5.47 22.47 4.35
CA GLY A 402 -5.58 21.72 5.60
C GLY A 402 -5.00 20.30 5.51
N SER A 403 -3.93 20.13 4.73
CA SER A 403 -3.27 18.85 4.50
C SER A 403 -1.78 19.04 4.21
N TRP A 404 -1.03 17.95 4.26
CA TRP A 404 0.34 17.91 3.75
C TRP A 404 0.37 17.45 2.30
N PHE A 405 1.41 17.86 1.56
CA PHE A 405 1.64 17.49 0.17
C PHE A 405 3.13 17.27 -0.09
N ASP A 406 3.42 16.30 -0.96
CA ASP A 406 4.80 16.09 -1.40
C ASP A 406 5.33 17.32 -2.13
N TYR A 407 6.62 17.60 -1.95
CA TYR A 407 7.28 18.74 -2.57
C TYR A 407 8.26 18.29 -3.65
N ASP A 408 8.07 18.76 -4.87
CA ASP A 408 9.05 18.63 -5.95
C ASP A 408 10.15 19.68 -5.75
N SER A 409 11.31 19.22 -5.32
CA SER A 409 12.46 20.08 -5.03
C SER A 409 13.15 20.61 -6.29
N ALA A 410 13.06 19.92 -7.42
CA ALA A 410 13.66 20.33 -8.67
C ALA A 410 12.89 21.49 -9.34
N HIS A 411 11.56 21.45 -9.27
CA HIS A 411 10.68 22.46 -9.87
C HIS A 411 10.05 23.41 -8.86
N ARG A 412 10.32 23.21 -7.56
CA ARG A 412 9.85 24.03 -6.44
C ARG A 412 8.32 24.17 -6.39
N ARG A 413 7.61 23.05 -6.46
CA ARG A 413 6.14 23.02 -6.39
C ARG A 413 5.61 21.83 -5.61
N TRP A 414 4.38 21.94 -5.10
CA TRP A 414 3.68 20.87 -4.40
C TRP A 414 2.87 20.00 -5.35
N ASN A 415 2.81 18.69 -5.07
CA ASN A 415 1.83 17.79 -5.66
C ASN A 415 0.55 17.83 -4.82
N THR A 416 -0.40 18.69 -5.19
CA THR A 416 -1.64 18.91 -4.43
C THR A 416 -2.74 17.87 -4.72
N ASN A 417 -2.44 16.83 -5.50
CA ASN A 417 -3.36 15.73 -5.71
C ASN A 417 -3.62 14.97 -4.40
N PHE A 418 -4.80 14.36 -4.30
CA PHE A 418 -5.12 13.52 -3.16
C PHE A 418 -4.34 12.21 -3.21
N TYR A 419 -3.53 11.97 -2.19
CA TYR A 419 -2.98 10.67 -1.83
C TYR A 419 -3.21 10.42 -0.35
N VAL A 420 -3.49 9.18 0.05
CA VAL A 420 -3.70 8.87 1.47
C VAL A 420 -2.45 9.16 2.32
N SER A 421 -1.26 9.02 1.73
CA SER A 421 0.03 9.33 2.37
C SER A 421 0.21 10.80 2.76
N ASN A 422 -0.58 11.71 2.18
CA ASN A 422 -0.66 13.11 2.63
C ASN A 422 -1.01 13.21 4.12
N LEU A 423 -1.69 12.21 4.67
CA LEU A 423 -2.17 12.21 6.06
C LEU A 423 -1.32 11.33 7.00
N THR A 424 -0.19 10.80 6.53
CA THR A 424 0.76 10.05 7.37
C THR A 424 1.24 10.83 8.61
N PRO A 425 1.40 12.17 8.60
CA PRO A 425 1.70 12.94 9.81
C PRO A 425 0.71 12.70 10.96
N LEU A 426 -0.59 12.52 10.66
CA LEU A 426 -1.58 12.16 11.69
C LEU A 426 -1.32 10.77 12.28
N PHE A 427 -0.96 9.80 11.44
CA PHE A 427 -0.69 8.43 11.86
C PHE A 427 0.47 8.35 12.86
N VAL A 428 1.56 9.07 12.56
CA VAL A 428 2.77 9.06 13.38
C VAL A 428 2.74 10.10 14.52
N GLY A 429 1.79 11.03 14.50
CA GLY A 429 1.70 12.09 15.52
C GLY A 429 2.70 13.24 15.32
N CYS A 430 3.28 13.38 14.11
CA CYS A 430 4.26 14.42 13.80
C CYS A 430 3.58 15.66 13.19
N TYR A 431 2.78 16.35 14.01
CA TYR A 431 2.11 17.59 13.62
C TYR A 431 1.92 18.50 14.83
N ASP A 432 1.79 19.80 14.59
CA ASP A 432 1.37 20.73 15.64
C ASP A 432 -0.13 20.60 15.86
N PRO A 433 -0.62 20.33 17.09
CA PRO A 433 -2.06 20.15 17.33
C PRO A 433 -2.92 21.35 16.91
N LYS A 434 -2.29 22.52 16.83
CA LYS A 434 -2.88 23.76 16.34
C LYS A 434 -2.16 24.20 15.08
N THR A 435 -2.92 24.66 14.10
CA THR A 435 -2.38 25.28 12.88
C THR A 435 -1.73 26.63 13.16
N VAL A 436 -1.11 27.21 12.11
CA VAL A 436 -0.60 28.59 12.12
C VAL A 436 -1.73 29.59 12.47
N HIS A 437 -2.98 29.26 12.16
CA HIS A 437 -4.17 30.05 12.49
C HIS A 437 -4.88 29.62 13.79
N HIS A 438 -4.26 28.75 14.59
CA HIS A 438 -4.78 28.22 15.85
C HIS A 438 -6.06 27.38 15.74
N GLU A 439 -6.38 26.88 14.55
CA GLU A 439 -7.43 25.88 14.33
C GLU A 439 -6.91 24.48 14.70
N ASP A 440 -7.79 23.56 15.07
CA ASP A 440 -7.42 22.17 15.33
C ASP A 440 -7.08 21.47 14.02
N VAL A 441 -5.90 20.87 13.92
CA VAL A 441 -5.44 20.15 12.72
C VAL A 441 -6.39 19.00 12.36
N ALA A 442 -7.00 18.33 13.34
CA ALA A 442 -7.99 17.28 13.07
C ALA A 442 -9.20 17.83 12.33
N THR A 443 -9.66 19.05 12.67
CA THR A 443 -10.78 19.71 11.97
C THR A 443 -10.41 20.05 10.52
N ARG A 444 -9.20 20.59 10.29
CA ARG A 444 -8.71 20.90 8.94
C ARG A 444 -8.63 19.67 8.05
N VAL A 445 -8.08 18.58 8.59
CA VAL A 445 -7.93 17.32 7.85
C VAL A 445 -9.30 16.70 7.55
N LEU A 446 -10.26 16.78 8.48
CA LEU A 446 -11.63 16.33 8.21
C LEU A 446 -12.26 17.10 7.05
N ASP A 447 -12.14 18.43 7.07
CA ASP A 447 -12.64 19.28 5.99
C ASP A 447 -11.97 18.97 4.64
N TYR A 448 -10.65 18.71 4.65
CA TYR A 448 -9.90 18.27 3.47
C TYR A 448 -10.43 16.94 2.93
N LEU A 449 -10.57 15.92 3.79
CA LEU A 449 -11.08 14.60 3.43
C LEU A 449 -12.50 14.66 2.86
N GLU A 450 -13.40 15.43 3.48
CA GLU A 450 -14.77 15.62 3.01
C GLU A 450 -14.81 16.33 1.65
N LYS A 451 -13.98 17.36 1.43
CA LYS A 451 -13.90 18.09 0.15
C LYS A 451 -13.24 17.28 -0.97
N SER A 452 -12.32 16.38 -0.64
CA SER A 452 -11.56 15.59 -1.63
C SER A 452 -12.43 14.64 -2.46
N ASN A 453 -13.61 14.26 -1.97
CA ASN A 453 -14.43 13.15 -2.49
C ASN A 453 -13.79 11.75 -2.37
N ALA A 454 -12.69 11.59 -1.62
CA ALA A 454 -12.04 10.29 -1.43
C ALA A 454 -12.82 9.34 -0.49
N LEU A 455 -13.77 9.86 0.29
CA LEU A 455 -14.56 9.08 1.26
C LEU A 455 -15.80 8.39 0.67
N LYS A 456 -16.13 8.62 -0.61
CA LYS A 456 -17.40 8.17 -1.21
C LYS A 456 -17.44 6.69 -1.60
N PHE A 457 -16.31 5.98 -1.52
CA PHE A 457 -16.18 4.64 -2.08
C PHE A 457 -16.56 3.56 -1.06
N PRO A 458 -17.31 2.52 -1.47
CA PRO A 458 -17.87 1.55 -0.55
C PRO A 458 -16.83 0.60 0.07
N GLY A 459 -15.70 0.37 -0.62
CA GLY A 459 -14.67 -0.60 -0.25
C GLY A 459 -13.46 -0.03 0.50
N GLY A 460 -13.49 1.24 0.92
CA GLY A 460 -12.38 1.93 1.59
C GLY A 460 -12.09 3.29 0.97
N VAL A 461 -10.89 3.83 1.22
CA VAL A 461 -10.37 5.05 0.60
C VAL A 461 -9.35 4.67 -0.46
N PRO A 462 -9.45 5.15 -1.71
CA PRO A 462 -8.48 4.79 -2.74
C PRO A 462 -7.12 5.43 -2.43
N THR A 463 -6.07 4.82 -2.94
CA THR A 463 -4.68 5.31 -2.82
C THR A 463 -4.54 6.75 -3.28
N SER A 464 -5.15 7.05 -4.43
CA SER A 464 -5.27 8.37 -5.04
C SER A 464 -6.62 8.49 -5.76
N LEU A 465 -6.91 9.67 -6.30
CA LEU A 465 -8.03 9.87 -7.23
C LEU A 465 -7.59 9.89 -8.70
N MET A 466 -6.32 9.60 -8.97
CA MET A 466 -5.72 9.63 -10.30
C MET A 466 -6.03 8.31 -11.01
N GLN A 467 -6.70 8.38 -12.16
CA GLN A 467 -7.05 7.20 -12.96
C GLN A 467 -5.90 6.83 -13.88
N THR A 468 -5.02 5.94 -13.43
CA THR A 468 -3.90 5.44 -14.24
C THR A 468 -3.96 3.92 -14.36
N SER A 469 -3.05 3.33 -15.16
CA SER A 469 -2.86 1.88 -15.19
C SER A 469 -1.97 1.35 -14.05
N GLN A 470 -1.51 2.25 -13.17
CA GLN A 470 -0.55 1.92 -12.12
C GLN A 470 -1.23 1.38 -10.88
N GLN A 471 -0.53 0.52 -10.14
CA GLN A 471 -1.14 -0.20 -9.02
C GLN A 471 -1.32 0.67 -7.76
N TRP A 472 -0.50 1.71 -7.56
CA TRP A 472 -0.61 2.66 -6.45
C TRP A 472 -1.39 3.92 -6.85
N ASP A 473 -2.54 3.72 -7.49
CA ASP A 473 -3.46 4.75 -7.95
C ASP A 473 -4.91 4.25 -7.91
N PHE A 474 -5.86 5.10 -8.28
CA PHE A 474 -7.27 4.72 -8.42
C PHE A 474 -7.43 3.58 -9.46
N PRO A 475 -8.25 2.53 -9.21
CA PRO A 475 -9.23 2.38 -8.12
C PRO A 475 -8.72 1.63 -6.89
N ASN A 476 -7.41 1.36 -6.79
CA ASN A 476 -6.90 0.50 -5.75
C ASN A 476 -6.83 1.20 -4.38
N GLY A 477 -7.24 0.48 -3.35
CA GLY A 477 -6.93 0.75 -1.95
C GLY A 477 -5.96 -0.31 -1.43
N TRP A 478 -5.02 0.13 -0.59
CA TRP A 478 -4.00 -0.74 -0.01
C TRP A 478 -4.16 -0.83 1.51
N PRO A 479 -4.01 -2.03 2.11
CA PRO A 479 -4.11 -2.22 3.56
C PRO A 479 -3.28 -1.23 4.40
N PRO A 480 -1.98 -0.99 4.12
CA PRO A 480 -1.18 -0.06 4.91
C PRO A 480 -1.75 1.37 4.91
N LEU A 481 -2.27 1.84 3.77
CA LEU A 481 -2.83 3.19 3.65
C LEU A 481 -4.14 3.34 4.42
N GLN A 482 -5.00 2.32 4.38
CA GLN A 482 -6.23 2.33 5.19
C GLN A 482 -5.89 2.35 6.67
N HIS A 483 -4.93 1.53 7.08
CA HIS A 483 -4.48 1.44 8.46
C HIS A 483 -3.95 2.78 8.97
N MET A 484 -3.05 3.41 8.22
CA MET A 484 -2.49 4.71 8.59
C MET A 484 -3.58 5.78 8.70
N LEU A 485 -4.51 5.84 7.75
CA LEU A 485 -5.62 6.79 7.80
C LEU A 485 -6.52 6.57 9.02
N VAL A 486 -7.01 5.34 9.21
CA VAL A 486 -7.92 5.00 10.32
C VAL A 486 -7.25 5.26 11.66
N MET A 487 -6.02 4.77 11.85
CA MET A 487 -5.33 4.92 13.13
C MET A 487 -4.89 6.37 13.37
N GLY A 488 -4.52 7.12 12.33
CA GLY A 488 -4.21 8.55 12.44
C GLY A 488 -5.43 9.36 12.87
N LEU A 489 -6.59 9.15 12.23
CA LEU A 489 -7.85 9.80 12.61
C LEU A 489 -8.27 9.43 14.03
N ASP A 490 -8.19 8.15 14.41
CA ASP A 490 -8.59 7.70 15.74
C ASP A 490 -7.71 8.30 16.85
N LYS A 491 -6.40 8.42 16.61
CA LYS A 491 -5.42 9.01 17.54
C LYS A 491 -5.65 10.50 17.82
N THR A 492 -6.33 11.24 16.94
CA THR A 492 -6.62 12.67 17.18
C THR A 492 -7.48 12.91 18.42
N GLY A 493 -8.29 11.92 18.82
CA GLY A 493 -9.26 12.07 19.91
C GLY A 493 -10.51 12.87 19.53
N ASP A 494 -10.56 13.50 18.35
CA ASP A 494 -11.72 14.23 17.87
C ASP A 494 -12.90 13.26 17.61
N PRO A 495 -14.10 13.51 18.19
CA PRO A 495 -15.22 12.59 18.03
C PRO A 495 -15.67 12.35 16.58
N ARG A 496 -15.59 13.36 15.70
CA ARG A 496 -15.92 13.19 14.27
C ARG A 496 -14.85 12.36 13.57
N ALA A 497 -13.57 12.62 13.86
CA ALA A 497 -12.46 11.84 13.31
C ALA A 497 -12.53 10.37 13.73
N LYS A 498 -12.86 10.08 14.99
CA LYS A 498 -13.02 8.70 15.48
C LYS A 498 -14.18 7.97 14.82
N GLU A 499 -15.30 8.63 14.56
CA GLU A 499 -16.42 8.01 13.84
C GLU A 499 -16.10 7.80 12.36
N LEU A 500 -15.41 8.73 11.72
CA LEU A 500 -14.91 8.54 10.36
C LEU A 500 -13.89 7.38 10.28
N ALA A 501 -12.98 7.29 11.25
CA ALA A 501 -12.02 6.19 11.35
C ALA A 501 -12.74 4.84 11.41
N PHE A 502 -13.76 4.72 12.25
CA PHE A 502 -14.58 3.50 12.32
C PHE A 502 -15.32 3.22 11.01
N ASP A 503 -15.93 4.23 10.36
CA ASP A 503 -16.62 4.03 9.07
C ASP A 503 -15.67 3.49 7.99
N VAL A 504 -14.48 4.08 7.86
CA VAL A 504 -13.45 3.61 6.93
C VAL A 504 -13.03 2.18 7.26
N ALA A 505 -12.78 1.87 8.55
CA ALA A 505 -12.43 0.53 9.00
C ALA A 505 -13.52 -0.50 8.68
N GLN A 506 -14.79 -0.18 8.95
CA GLN A 506 -15.93 -1.04 8.65
C GLN A 506 -16.07 -1.30 7.15
N ARG A 507 -15.87 -0.29 6.30
CA ARG A 507 -15.86 -0.44 4.84
C ARG A 507 -14.77 -1.37 4.35
N TRP A 508 -13.56 -1.14 4.85
CA TRP A 508 -12.39 -1.91 4.48
C TRP A 508 -12.50 -3.37 4.90
N VAL A 509 -12.82 -3.62 6.17
CA VAL A 509 -13.01 -4.98 6.73
C VAL A 509 -14.09 -5.74 5.95
N PHE A 510 -15.22 -5.09 5.64
CA PHE A 510 -16.28 -5.70 4.86
C PHE A 510 -15.84 -6.02 3.42
N ASN A 511 -15.10 -5.11 2.77
CA ASN A 511 -14.53 -5.35 1.43
C ASN A 511 -13.62 -6.58 1.41
N ASN A 512 -12.71 -6.67 2.38
CA ASN A 512 -11.77 -7.77 2.46
C ASN A 512 -12.47 -9.10 2.80
N TYR A 513 -13.47 -9.08 3.70
CA TYR A 513 -14.26 -10.25 4.06
C TYR A 513 -15.05 -10.81 2.86
N GLU A 514 -15.72 -9.94 2.10
CA GLU A 514 -16.45 -10.35 0.90
C GLU A 514 -15.50 -10.93 -0.16
N ALA A 515 -14.36 -10.28 -0.39
CA ALA A 515 -13.37 -10.78 -1.34
C ALA A 515 -12.79 -12.14 -0.91
N PHE A 516 -12.48 -12.29 0.38
CA PHE A 516 -12.00 -13.54 0.94
C PHE A 516 -13.00 -14.67 0.71
N THR A 517 -14.27 -14.47 1.07
CA THR A 517 -15.33 -15.50 0.95
C THR A 517 -15.71 -15.84 -0.50
N GLN A 518 -15.48 -14.93 -1.44
CA GLN A 518 -15.74 -15.15 -2.87
C GLN A 518 -14.53 -15.78 -3.60
N SER A 519 -13.32 -15.67 -3.04
CA SER A 519 -12.11 -16.22 -3.63
C SER A 519 -11.97 -17.72 -3.37
N LEU A 520 -11.38 -18.46 -4.31
CA LEU A 520 -10.89 -19.82 -4.07
C LEU A 520 -9.36 -19.74 -4.00
N PRO A 521 -8.70 -20.21 -2.92
CA PRO A 521 -9.20 -21.11 -1.85
C PRO A 521 -9.63 -20.40 -0.55
N ASN A 522 -10.26 -19.22 -0.60
CA ASN A 522 -10.42 -18.27 0.50
C ASN A 522 -9.07 -17.67 0.94
N ALA A 523 -8.56 -16.74 0.14
CA ALA A 523 -7.28 -16.07 0.40
C ALA A 523 -7.45 -14.55 0.43
N MET A 524 -6.55 -13.89 1.17
CA MET A 524 -6.48 -12.43 1.20
C MET A 524 -5.62 -11.94 0.04
N PHE A 525 -5.87 -10.72 -0.40
CA PHE A 525 -5.17 -10.12 -1.53
C PHE A 525 -4.20 -9.03 -1.07
N GLU A 526 -3.20 -8.76 -1.89
CA GLU A 526 -2.26 -7.64 -1.73
C GLU A 526 -2.99 -6.28 -1.66
N LYS A 527 -4.00 -6.08 -2.51
CA LYS A 527 -4.71 -4.81 -2.73
C LYS A 527 -6.14 -5.06 -3.23
N TYR A 528 -7.01 -4.06 -3.08
CA TYR A 528 -8.46 -4.19 -3.33
C TYR A 528 -8.99 -3.04 -4.17
N ASP A 529 -9.97 -3.30 -5.04
CA ASP A 529 -10.73 -2.24 -5.69
C ASP A 529 -11.67 -1.61 -4.64
N VAL A 530 -11.61 -0.29 -4.44
CA VAL A 530 -12.47 0.36 -3.44
C VAL A 530 -13.85 0.72 -3.99
N THR A 531 -14.03 0.71 -5.31
CA THR A 531 -15.26 1.10 -5.99
C THR A 531 -16.30 -0.01 -5.98
N VAL A 532 -15.86 -1.27 -5.92
CA VAL A 532 -16.72 -2.46 -5.87
C VAL A 532 -16.27 -3.36 -4.73
N VAL A 533 -17.18 -3.60 -3.80
CA VAL A 533 -16.95 -4.49 -2.65
C VAL A 533 -16.71 -5.92 -3.12
N GLY A 534 -15.71 -6.58 -2.55
CA GLY A 534 -15.39 -7.98 -2.77
C GLY A 534 -14.44 -8.23 -3.94
N LEU A 535 -13.95 -7.19 -4.61
CA LEU A 535 -13.03 -7.34 -5.74
C LEU A 535 -11.57 -7.11 -5.33
N PRO A 536 -10.64 -7.99 -5.78
CA PRO A 536 -9.23 -7.68 -5.72
C PRO A 536 -8.90 -6.49 -6.62
N GLY A 537 -7.86 -5.74 -6.26
CA GLY A 537 -7.33 -4.67 -7.11
C GLY A 537 -6.54 -5.21 -8.29
N GLY A 538 -6.03 -4.31 -9.14
CA GLY A 538 -5.26 -4.66 -10.34
C GLY A 538 -4.24 -3.60 -10.75
N GLY A 539 -3.79 -3.63 -12.01
CA GLY A 539 -2.81 -2.68 -12.55
C GLY A 539 -1.38 -2.94 -12.09
N GLY A 540 -0.44 -2.15 -12.61
CA GLY A 540 1.00 -2.31 -12.39
C GLY A 540 1.66 -3.35 -13.31
N GLU A 541 2.86 -3.79 -12.92
CA GLU A 541 3.74 -4.65 -13.73
C GLU A 541 3.45 -6.15 -13.59
N TYR A 542 2.67 -6.58 -12.59
CA TYR A 542 2.40 -7.98 -12.30
C TYR A 542 0.95 -8.23 -11.85
N ASP A 543 0.50 -9.48 -11.97
CA ASP A 543 -0.85 -9.91 -11.56
C ASP A 543 -1.04 -9.78 -10.04
N VAL A 544 -2.28 -9.58 -9.57
CA VAL A 544 -2.57 -9.49 -8.12
C VAL A 544 -2.16 -10.75 -7.36
N GLN A 545 -1.56 -10.56 -6.17
CA GLN A 545 -1.00 -11.65 -5.36
C GLN A 545 -1.95 -12.11 -4.23
N LEU A 546 -1.90 -13.41 -3.93
CA LEU A 546 -2.64 -14.07 -2.85
C LEU A 546 -1.76 -14.26 -1.61
N GLY A 547 -2.38 -14.17 -0.44
CA GLY A 547 -1.68 -14.20 0.84
C GLY A 547 -2.56 -13.63 1.95
N PHE A 548 -2.47 -12.35 2.30
CA PHE A 548 -1.33 -11.47 2.10
C PHE A 548 -1.00 -10.83 3.45
N GLY A 549 0.25 -10.95 3.88
CA GLY A 549 0.69 -10.76 5.26
C GLY A 549 0.24 -9.42 5.86
N TRP A 550 0.45 -8.30 5.16
CA TRP A 550 0.02 -7.00 5.69
C TRP A 550 -1.50 -6.85 5.79
N THR A 551 -2.28 -7.55 4.97
CA THR A 551 -3.74 -7.43 4.88
C THR A 551 -4.31 -8.17 6.08
N ASN A 552 -3.74 -9.35 6.34
CA ASN A 552 -4.01 -10.14 7.54
C ASN A 552 -3.72 -9.29 8.78
N GLY A 553 -2.53 -8.70 8.87
CA GLY A 553 -2.12 -7.86 10.00
C GLY A 553 -3.01 -6.64 10.23
N VAL A 554 -3.35 -5.91 9.17
CA VAL A 554 -4.23 -4.73 9.23
C VAL A 554 -5.64 -5.10 9.67
N VAL A 555 -6.22 -6.15 9.08
CA VAL A 555 -7.58 -6.60 9.44
C VAL A 555 -7.61 -7.10 10.88
N MET A 556 -6.60 -7.86 11.32
CA MET A 556 -6.49 -8.31 12.72
C MET A 556 -6.45 -7.13 13.70
N ASP A 557 -5.70 -6.07 13.39
CA ASP A 557 -5.67 -4.86 14.23
C ASP A 557 -7.03 -4.17 14.30
N PHE A 558 -7.75 -4.09 13.18
CA PHE A 558 -9.13 -3.56 13.18
C PHE A 558 -10.11 -4.45 13.94
N LEU A 559 -10.00 -5.78 13.83
CA LEU A 559 -10.81 -6.72 14.61
C LEU A 559 -10.57 -6.58 16.11
N VAL A 560 -9.32 -6.34 16.53
CA VAL A 560 -9.00 -6.06 17.94
C VAL A 560 -9.57 -4.72 18.37
N LYS A 561 -9.36 -3.67 17.58
CA LYS A 561 -9.72 -2.30 17.95
C LYS A 561 -11.24 -2.05 17.95
N TYR A 562 -11.94 -2.62 16.97
CA TYR A 562 -13.36 -2.34 16.72
C TYR A 562 -14.24 -3.61 16.76
N GLY A 563 -13.76 -4.74 17.27
CA GLY A 563 -14.45 -6.04 17.25
C GLY A 563 -15.84 -6.07 17.88
N GLU A 564 -16.14 -5.16 18.82
CA GLU A 564 -17.48 -5.03 19.41
C GLU A 564 -18.49 -4.33 18.49
N ARG A 565 -18.00 -3.51 17.56
CA ARG A 565 -18.79 -2.66 16.65
C ARG A 565 -18.82 -3.17 15.20
N LEU A 566 -17.75 -3.84 14.75
CA LEU A 566 -17.63 -4.35 13.38
C LEU A 566 -18.68 -5.42 13.08
N THR A 567 -19.17 -5.44 11.85
CA THR A 567 -20.15 -6.42 11.36
C THR A 567 -19.70 -7.03 10.04
N SER A 568 -20.06 -8.30 9.80
CA SER A 568 -19.87 -8.97 8.51
C SER A 568 -21.04 -8.73 7.54
N VAL A 569 -22.04 -7.92 7.94
CA VAL A 569 -23.26 -7.66 7.17
C VAL A 569 -23.48 -6.16 7.14
N ARG A 570 -23.65 -5.59 5.94
CA ARG A 570 -23.88 -4.15 5.79
C ARG A 570 -25.30 -3.85 5.32
N ASP A 571 -25.96 -2.92 6.01
CA ASP A 571 -27.25 -2.38 5.58
C ASP A 571 -27.01 -1.32 4.48
N ALA A 572 -27.86 -1.31 3.43
CA ALA A 572 -27.63 -0.51 2.22
C ALA A 572 -27.55 1.01 2.48
N LYS A 573 -28.03 1.48 3.63
CA LYS A 573 -27.98 2.89 4.06
C LYS A 573 -26.60 3.36 4.53
N GLN A 574 -25.65 2.44 4.78
CA GLN A 574 -24.31 2.78 5.25
C GLN A 574 -23.28 2.91 4.11
N LEU A 575 -23.65 2.71 2.85
CA LEU A 575 -22.71 2.60 1.72
C LEU A 575 -21.85 3.86 1.44
N ILE A 576 -22.21 5.02 1.99
CA ILE A 576 -21.56 6.32 1.70
C ILE A 576 -21.44 7.11 3.02
N TRP A 577 -20.24 7.65 3.30
CA TRP A 577 -20.03 8.57 4.41
C TRP A 577 -20.94 9.80 4.28
N SER A 578 -21.62 10.16 5.37
CA SER A 578 -22.39 11.41 5.47
C SER A 578 -22.07 12.15 6.77
N PRO A 579 -21.63 13.43 6.72
CA PRO A 579 -21.30 14.22 7.92
C PRO A 579 -22.45 14.34 8.93
N SER A 580 -23.70 14.21 8.46
CA SER A 580 -24.91 14.29 9.29
C SER A 580 -25.19 13.04 10.15
N SER A 581 -24.35 12.01 10.06
CA SER A 581 -24.49 10.77 10.86
C SER A 581 -23.95 10.88 12.29
N VAL A 582 -23.20 11.93 12.61
CA VAL A 582 -22.72 12.19 13.98
C VAL A 582 -23.85 12.84 14.78
N SER A 583 -24.80 12.04 15.25
CA SER A 583 -25.66 12.46 16.35
C SER A 583 -24.77 12.52 17.60
N VAL A 584 -24.28 13.71 17.94
CA VAL A 584 -23.79 13.98 19.29
C VAL A 584 -24.91 13.54 20.22
N GLY A 585 -24.65 12.50 21.01
CA GLY A 585 -25.56 12.05 22.05
C GLY A 585 -25.73 13.17 23.06
N VAL A 586 -26.68 14.07 22.80
CA VAL A 586 -27.23 14.96 23.81
C VAL A 586 -28.02 14.04 24.73
N GLY A 587 -27.32 13.44 25.69
CA GLY A 587 -27.93 12.69 26.77
C GLY A 587 -29.01 13.55 27.39
N ALA A 588 -30.26 13.09 27.31
CA ALA A 588 -31.40 13.41 28.17
C ALA A 588 -31.51 14.87 28.71
N GLY A 589 -31.15 15.88 27.90
CA GLY A 589 -31.22 17.31 28.27
C GLY A 589 -32.13 18.13 27.36
N ALA A 590 -32.56 17.59 26.22
CA ALA A 590 -33.39 18.29 25.24
C ALA A 590 -34.90 18.31 25.60
N THR A 591 -35.32 17.71 26.70
CA THR A 591 -36.69 17.79 27.23
C THR A 591 -36.94 18.95 28.19
N PHE A 592 -35.92 19.75 28.54
CA PHE A 592 -36.09 20.89 29.44
C PHE A 592 -36.02 22.29 28.80
N LEU A 593 -35.61 22.42 27.52
CA LEU A 593 -35.59 23.73 26.84
C LEU A 593 -36.93 24.14 26.23
N GLY A 594 -37.79 23.17 25.89
CA GLY A 594 -39.16 23.43 25.40
C GLY A 594 -40.11 23.98 26.48
N ALA A 595 -39.83 23.71 27.76
CA ALA A 595 -40.65 24.17 28.88
C ALA A 595 -40.36 25.62 29.30
N TRP A 596 -39.17 26.16 29.02
CA TRP A 596 -38.82 27.55 29.36
C TRP A 596 -39.29 28.57 28.32
N ILE A 597 -39.30 28.19 27.03
CA ILE A 597 -39.76 29.08 25.95
C ILE A 597 -41.30 29.23 25.96
N GLY A 598 -42.03 28.23 26.46
CA GLY A 598 -43.48 28.30 26.67
C GLY A 598 -43.93 29.15 27.88
N LEU A 599 -43.07 29.34 28.89
CA LEU A 599 -43.38 30.15 30.08
C LEU A 599 -42.93 31.61 29.97
N ALA A 600 -41.96 31.92 29.09
CA ALA A 600 -41.55 33.30 28.81
C ALA A 600 -42.54 34.05 27.90
N SER A 601 -43.23 33.32 27.00
CA SER A 601 -44.19 33.87 26.03
C SER A 601 -45.53 34.28 26.65
N THR A 602 -45.93 33.70 27.79
CA THR A 602 -47.15 34.08 28.52
C THR A 602 -46.95 35.23 29.52
N ARG A 603 -45.71 35.49 29.97
CA ARG A 603 -45.39 36.63 30.85
C ARG A 603 -45.16 37.94 30.08
N PHE A 604 -44.60 37.86 28.88
CA PHE A 604 -44.37 39.04 28.02
C PHE A 604 -45.70 39.62 27.46
N TYR A 605 -46.67 38.75 27.15
CA TYR A 605 -47.99 39.16 26.65
C TYR A 605 -48.88 39.86 27.70
N ARG A 606 -48.63 39.67 29.00
CA ARG A 606 -49.39 40.35 30.08
C ARG A 606 -48.85 41.74 30.45
N GLN A 607 -47.63 42.09 30.05
CA GLN A 607 -47.02 43.39 30.36
C GLN A 607 -47.22 44.45 29.27
N LEU A 608 -47.55 44.06 28.04
CA LEU A 608 -47.76 45.00 26.92
C LEU A 608 -49.13 45.70 26.90
N PHE A 609 -50.05 45.39 27.83
CA PHE A 609 -51.39 46.03 27.93
C PHE A 609 -51.57 46.93 29.16
N LYS A 610 -50.48 47.38 29.79
CA LYS A 610 -50.53 48.42 30.84
C LYS A 610 -49.47 49.49 30.62
N SER A 611 -49.64 50.30 29.58
CA SER A 611 -49.23 51.70 29.59
C SER A 611 -49.64 52.38 28.29
N ASP A 612 -50.70 53.19 28.36
CA ASP A 612 -50.89 54.29 27.42
C ASP A 612 -49.73 55.28 27.58
N HIS A 613 -48.95 55.51 26.51
CA HIS A 613 -48.69 56.86 26.00
C HIS A 613 -47.75 56.86 24.79
N LYS A 614 -48.24 57.50 23.71
CA LYS A 614 -47.53 58.28 22.67
C LYS A 614 -46.18 57.75 22.15
N MET A 615 -46.17 57.27 20.91
CA MET A 615 -45.53 57.93 19.74
C MET A 615 -45.66 57.02 18.50
N GLY A 616 -45.97 57.63 17.37
CA GLY A 616 -46.23 56.94 16.11
C GLY A 616 -44.98 56.39 15.43
N GLY A 617 -45.19 55.43 14.53
CA GLY A 617 -44.21 55.04 13.52
C GLY A 617 -43.80 53.58 13.49
N ILE A 618 -44.70 52.59 13.61
CA ILE A 618 -44.39 51.19 13.23
C ILE A 618 -45.65 50.54 12.65
N HIS A 619 -45.91 50.74 11.35
CA HIS A 619 -46.90 49.94 10.60
C HIS A 619 -46.25 49.03 9.53
N GLY A 620 -44.97 49.20 9.21
CA GLY A 620 -44.28 48.37 8.20
C GLY A 620 -43.62 47.08 8.73
N VAL A 621 -43.38 46.96 10.05
CA VAL A 621 -42.62 45.82 10.61
C VAL A 621 -43.53 44.62 10.95
N ALA A 622 -44.81 44.86 11.26
CA ALA A 622 -45.76 43.80 11.57
C ALA A 622 -46.19 42.99 10.33
N GLU A 623 -46.33 43.66 9.18
CA GLU A 623 -46.67 42.99 7.91
C GLU A 623 -45.52 42.15 7.35
N ALA A 624 -44.26 42.59 7.54
CA ALA A 624 -43.08 41.83 7.13
C ALA A 624 -42.89 40.53 7.93
N ILE A 625 -43.22 40.53 9.22
CA ILE A 625 -43.12 39.35 10.10
C ILE A 625 -44.25 38.36 9.82
N GLN A 626 -45.46 38.83 9.49
CA GLN A 626 -46.55 37.95 9.06
C GLN A 626 -46.27 37.27 7.70
N GLY A 627 -45.60 37.96 6.77
CA GLY A 627 -45.16 37.38 5.51
C GLY A 627 -44.12 36.26 5.67
N LEU A 628 -43.17 36.42 6.60
CA LEU A 628 -42.15 35.41 6.87
C LEU A 628 -42.72 34.13 7.53
N ILE A 629 -43.66 34.28 8.47
CA ILE A 629 -44.28 33.15 9.16
C ILE A 629 -45.17 32.34 8.21
N ALA A 630 -45.87 33.00 7.28
CA ALA A 630 -46.65 32.31 6.24
C ALA A 630 -45.77 31.52 5.26
N CYS A 631 -44.61 32.05 4.89
CA CYS A 631 -43.70 31.40 3.94
C CYS A 631 -43.03 30.14 4.54
N VAL A 632 -42.65 30.18 5.82
CA VAL A 632 -42.09 29.02 6.54
C VAL A 632 -43.15 27.96 6.81
N GLY A 633 -44.39 28.36 7.09
CA GLY A 633 -45.51 27.43 7.25
C GLY A 633 -45.85 26.64 5.98
N SER A 634 -45.79 27.29 4.80
CA SER A 634 -46.05 26.62 3.53
C SER A 634 -44.93 25.65 3.11
N LEU A 635 -43.67 25.94 3.46
CA LEU A 635 -42.54 25.06 3.14
C LEU A 635 -42.58 23.73 3.93
N LEU A 636 -43.00 23.78 5.20
CA LEU A 636 -43.13 22.61 6.08
C LEU A 636 -44.30 21.68 5.68
N VAL A 637 -45.39 22.24 5.15
CA VAL A 637 -46.53 21.44 4.67
C VAL A 637 -46.20 20.74 3.34
N ALA A 638 -45.40 21.37 2.46
CA ALA A 638 -44.96 20.76 1.21
C ALA A 638 -43.98 19.58 1.42
N THR A 639 -43.14 19.63 2.46
CA THR A 639 -42.23 18.52 2.80
C THR A 639 -42.96 17.34 3.45
N ALA A 640 -44.03 17.60 4.20
CA ALA A 640 -44.86 16.54 4.80
C ALA A 640 -45.73 15.79 3.77
N ALA A 641 -46.15 16.45 2.69
CA ALA A 641 -46.96 15.82 1.64
C ALA A 641 -46.17 14.88 0.71
N LEU A 642 -44.85 15.08 0.57
CA LEU A 642 -43.99 14.23 -0.28
C LEU A 642 -43.60 12.89 0.37
N PHE A 643 -43.86 12.70 1.67
CA PHE A 643 -43.49 11.48 2.41
C PHE A 643 -44.68 10.54 2.72
N SER A 644 -45.91 10.84 2.28
CA SER A 644 -47.10 10.08 2.66
C SER A 644 -47.81 9.30 1.52
N GLU A 645 -47.25 9.20 0.32
CA GLU A 645 -47.82 8.36 -0.75
C GLU A 645 -46.78 7.41 -1.34
N LYS A 646 -46.62 6.23 -0.73
CA LYS A 646 -46.13 5.01 -1.40
C LYS A 646 -46.43 3.77 -0.54
N ASP A 647 -47.71 3.42 -0.46
CA ASP A 647 -48.11 2.01 -0.38
C ASP A 647 -49.64 1.87 -0.47
N THR A 648 -50.14 1.23 -1.55
CA THR A 648 -51.24 0.24 -1.56
C THR A 648 -51.76 -0.05 -2.98
N THR A 649 -51.37 -1.24 -3.47
CA THR A 649 -52.11 -2.25 -4.27
C THR A 649 -53.34 -1.88 -5.15
N LYS A 650 -53.29 -2.25 -6.45
CA LYS A 650 -54.20 -3.23 -7.16
C LYS A 650 -54.31 -2.96 -8.68
N ARG A 651 -54.12 -4.02 -9.49
CA ARG A 651 -54.64 -4.19 -10.88
C ARG A 651 -56.15 -4.54 -10.82
N PRO A 652 -57.01 -4.28 -11.84
CA PRO A 652 -56.95 -4.96 -13.15
C PRO A 652 -57.50 -4.24 -14.42
N THR A 653 -57.11 -4.82 -15.58
CA THR A 653 -57.80 -4.96 -16.89
C THR A 653 -58.24 -3.74 -17.73
N SER A 654 -57.68 -3.56 -18.93
CA SER A 654 -58.26 -3.98 -20.24
C SER A 654 -57.65 -3.21 -21.44
N GLY A 655 -57.54 -3.89 -22.59
CA GLY A 655 -57.80 -3.27 -23.91
C GLY A 655 -56.62 -2.84 -24.81
N GLN A 656 -56.36 -3.67 -25.82
CA GLN A 656 -55.99 -3.34 -27.21
C GLN A 656 -54.54 -3.01 -27.60
N THR A 657 -53.91 -4.01 -28.25
CA THR A 657 -52.85 -3.93 -29.29
C THR A 657 -53.45 -3.54 -30.66
N PRO A 658 -52.62 -3.14 -31.65
CA PRO A 658 -52.14 -4.15 -32.61
C PRO A 658 -50.70 -3.98 -33.16
N GLN A 659 -50.04 -5.14 -33.34
CA GLN A 659 -49.20 -5.60 -34.47
C GLN A 659 -47.90 -4.83 -34.80
N SER A 660 -46.72 -5.49 -34.85
CA SER A 660 -46.37 -6.54 -35.82
C SER A 660 -45.30 -7.54 -35.30
N SER A 661 -45.15 -8.63 -36.05
CA SER A 661 -44.68 -9.98 -35.68
C SER A 661 -43.50 -10.46 -36.58
N PRO A 662 -43.11 -11.75 -36.65
CA PRO A 662 -42.41 -12.60 -35.66
C PRO A 662 -41.27 -13.48 -36.28
N ILE A 663 -40.35 -14.10 -35.52
CA ILE A 663 -39.75 -15.43 -35.85
C ILE A 663 -39.47 -16.26 -34.58
N ARG A 664 -39.77 -17.57 -34.67
CA ARG A 664 -39.80 -18.68 -33.68
C ARG A 664 -38.43 -19.32 -33.35
N ARG A 665 -38.32 -19.95 -32.16
CA ARG A 665 -38.16 -21.42 -31.91
C ARG A 665 -37.77 -21.67 -30.43
N THR A 666 -38.66 -22.20 -29.57
CA THR A 666 -38.99 -23.60 -29.20
C THR A 666 -38.35 -24.08 -27.88
N LYS A 667 -39.19 -24.74 -27.07
CA LYS A 667 -39.07 -25.16 -25.66
C LYS A 667 -38.27 -26.46 -25.46
N SER A 668 -37.77 -26.69 -24.23
CA SER A 668 -38.18 -27.83 -23.38
C SER A 668 -37.50 -27.86 -21.99
N LEU A 669 -38.32 -27.82 -20.93
CA LEU A 669 -38.12 -28.40 -19.58
C LEU A 669 -38.42 -29.92 -19.65
N PRO A 670 -38.13 -30.81 -18.64
CA PRO A 670 -38.53 -30.64 -17.22
C PRO A 670 -37.69 -31.36 -16.11
N GLY A 671 -38.01 -31.07 -14.85
CA GLY A 671 -38.47 -32.12 -13.92
C GLY A 671 -37.58 -32.54 -12.73
N PHE A 672 -38.04 -32.16 -11.53
CA PHE A 672 -37.66 -32.63 -10.19
C PHE A 672 -37.77 -34.15 -9.96
N LEU A 673 -36.92 -34.70 -9.07
CA LEU A 673 -37.20 -35.92 -8.29
C LEU A 673 -36.56 -35.85 -6.88
N LEU A 674 -37.40 -36.12 -5.88
CA LEU A 674 -37.10 -36.30 -4.45
C LEU A 674 -36.40 -37.64 -4.18
N PHE A 675 -35.55 -37.73 -3.15
CA PHE A 675 -35.47 -38.90 -2.27
C PHE A 675 -34.93 -38.57 -0.87
N GLN A 676 -35.67 -39.04 0.15
CA GLN A 676 -35.29 -39.09 1.57
C GLN A 676 -34.18 -40.12 1.82
N ARG A 677 -33.36 -39.91 2.86
CA ARG A 677 -32.71 -41.01 3.60
C ARG A 677 -32.63 -40.70 5.10
N GLY A 678 -33.01 -41.70 5.89
CA GLY A 678 -32.92 -41.71 7.35
C GLY A 678 -31.73 -42.53 7.88
N SER A 679 -31.29 -42.11 9.07
CA SER A 679 -30.71 -42.80 10.25
C SER A 679 -29.75 -44.00 10.17
N LYS A 680 -28.70 -43.89 11.01
CA LYS A 680 -28.01 -44.87 11.89
C LYS A 680 -26.89 -45.77 11.31
N GLY A 681 -25.76 -45.81 12.04
CA GLY A 681 -24.91 -47.00 12.22
C GLY A 681 -23.39 -46.80 12.18
N ASP A 682 -22.79 -46.55 13.34
CA ASP A 682 -21.54 -47.06 13.96
C ASP A 682 -20.24 -47.44 13.18
N GLU A 683 -19.14 -47.04 13.85
CA GLU A 683 -17.84 -47.69 14.10
C GLU A 683 -16.66 -47.70 13.08
N GLU A 684 -15.54 -47.16 13.61
CA GLU A 684 -14.09 -47.43 13.44
C GLU A 684 -13.52 -47.97 12.11
N HIS A 685 -12.58 -47.22 11.53
CA HIS A 685 -11.22 -47.73 11.27
C HIS A 685 -10.19 -46.61 11.01
N LEU A 686 -9.08 -46.69 11.75
CA LEU A 686 -7.86 -45.88 11.70
C LEU A 686 -6.96 -46.22 10.49
N LEU A 687 -6.23 -45.19 10.03
CA LEU A 687 -4.92 -45.22 9.33
C LEU A 687 -4.84 -45.79 7.89
N ARG A 688 -4.79 -44.89 6.89
CA ARG A 688 -3.67 -44.72 5.92
C ARG A 688 -4.11 -43.86 4.72
N ASN A 689 -3.12 -43.19 4.13
CA ASN A 689 -3.13 -42.42 2.87
C ASN A 689 -3.41 -40.91 2.99
N ARG A 690 -2.44 -40.18 3.56
CA ARG A 690 -2.06 -38.85 3.06
C ARG A 690 -0.84 -39.02 2.17
N ALA A 691 -1.08 -39.05 0.87
CA ALA A 691 -0.16 -38.73 -0.22
C ALA A 691 -1.02 -38.66 -1.49
N ILE A 692 -0.67 -37.76 -2.41
CA ILE A 692 -1.36 -37.40 -3.66
C ILE A 692 -2.27 -36.17 -3.52
N SER A 693 -1.65 -34.99 -3.60
CA SER A 693 -2.17 -33.87 -4.41
C SER A 693 -1.09 -32.80 -4.63
N GLU A 694 -0.03 -33.13 -5.37
CA GLU A 694 0.80 -32.13 -6.05
C GLU A 694 1.10 -32.65 -7.45
N GLU A 695 0.17 -32.42 -8.37
CA GLU A 695 0.40 -32.47 -9.81
C GLU A 695 -0.80 -31.81 -10.49
N CYS A 696 -0.70 -30.50 -10.70
CA CYS A 696 -1.48 -29.82 -11.75
C CYS A 696 -0.54 -28.87 -12.50
N SER A 697 0.16 -29.47 -13.45
CA SER A 697 0.77 -28.77 -14.58
C SER A 697 -0.33 -28.14 -15.43
N TYR A 698 -0.32 -26.81 -15.56
CA TYR A 698 -1.11 -26.12 -16.57
C TYR A 698 -0.50 -26.39 -17.95
N SER A 699 -1.14 -27.28 -18.72
CA SER A 699 -0.93 -27.40 -20.16
C SER A 699 -2.00 -26.57 -20.89
N SER A 700 -1.52 -25.62 -21.68
CA SER A 700 -2.19 -24.88 -22.74
C SER A 700 -3.12 -25.74 -23.60
N ILE A 701 -4.32 -25.24 -23.89
CA ILE A 701 -5.09 -25.63 -25.08
C ILE A 701 -5.58 -24.35 -25.76
N GLU A 702 -5.09 -24.16 -26.99
CA GLU A 702 -5.60 -23.24 -28.00
C GLU A 702 -6.99 -23.71 -28.49
N GLU A 703 -7.97 -22.80 -28.49
CA GLU A 703 -8.87 -22.48 -29.61
C GLU A 703 -9.73 -21.25 -29.27
#